data_AF-A0A7V2EE06-F1
#
_entry.id   AF-A0A7V2EE06-F1
#
_cell.length_a   1.000
_cell.length_b   1.000
_cell.length_c   1.000
_cell.angle_alpha   90.00
_cell.angle_beta   90.00
_cell.angle_gamma   90.00
#
_symmetry.space_group_name_H-M   'P 1'
#
loop_
_entity.id
_entity.type
_entity.pdbx_description
1 polymer ?
#
loop_
_entity_poly.entity_id
_entity_poly.type
_entity_poly.pdbx_seq_one_letter_code
_entity_poly.pdbx_strand_id
1 'polypeptide(L)'
;MSQIWAKSKSITLSKHVEDALSAFDKIKCKIPDDTIKKAIKIAIFYHDFGKVIPKFQISKLGNKNYEPFDIIYEIPHSLFSVFWIDESEVKSILNNDEKLVKFVISAVAYHHWRESFDEFIRTNNEFKKFAKKVLNDWKDKFQKNLENEIKNLNINDDDIFKLINSIKLNEKKLKEILNNLPFYYIAIPPYNFDYDILREILIKSSEDHKKWILISGFLQRCDHFASFCEENENLDNIEIDSIDFNKIKENFKRKINQQDENKIWQIQKLNDEEIRKKNIILIAPTGYGKTEFAFLWSNSEKFIYTLPLRSAVNQIYERAKNIFGDGKVGLLHSDADVYLLEKERDVGDTTKLYELSKVLSFPVIISTGDQFFPYALRPPGYEKIFALFSYSRLIIDEVQAYDPKACAIIVSFIDWVVKMEGKFLLMSATMPYYVKREIENRISNKFEEINVYEEKKEDFKKIYKHKLKIKVIENEDKKIDEIIDKAKKGKSVLVILNTVKEAQKIYEKLKEKADCSLKNKIFLIHSRFTLEDRRKKEVELIEKEFKNPKPENEGKILVATQVIEVSLDIDADVLFTEICPLDALIQRMGRVLRRYFDEKVINEPDESNANVFIWVLKDSLESGNGRVYEKELLKLSLAWLWKKSQEEIDDVPNDKANKTKDELSNFFNQHFSGLIQSLQGENQAGRSKKEKGRRKNNQQNENILEKIIEDDEWVNNINNLEIKLSEYDKYKLVDN
;
A
#
# COMPACT_ATOMS: atom_id res chain seq x y z
N MET A 1 36.09 17.57 -33.77
CA MET A 1 34.63 17.56 -33.49
C MET A 1 34.45 16.81 -32.18
N SER A 2 33.60 17.30 -31.29
CA SER A 2 33.52 16.79 -29.93
C SER A 2 32.42 15.75 -29.84
N GLN A 3 32.76 14.54 -29.41
CA GLN A 3 31.76 13.52 -29.07
C GLN A 3 30.90 14.01 -27.90
N ILE A 4 29.60 13.73 -27.91
CA ILE A 4 28.70 14.09 -26.81
C ILE A 4 28.53 12.86 -25.93
N TRP A 5 28.87 12.97 -24.66
CA TRP A 5 28.66 11.90 -23.69
C TRP A 5 27.28 12.03 -23.03
N ALA A 6 26.65 10.91 -22.73
CA ALA A 6 25.44 10.84 -21.91
C ALA A 6 25.74 10.51 -20.44
N LYS A 7 26.82 9.74 -20.18
CA LYS A 7 27.24 9.28 -18.85
C LYS A 7 28.76 9.42 -18.66
N SER A 8 29.22 9.36 -17.41
CA SER A 8 30.62 9.55 -17.01
C SER A 8 31.56 8.41 -17.46
N LYS A 9 31.04 7.21 -17.76
CA LYS A 9 31.82 6.07 -18.32
C LYS A 9 32.07 6.18 -19.83
N SER A 10 32.10 7.39 -20.39
CA SER A 10 32.26 7.66 -21.84
C SER A 10 31.18 7.04 -22.74
N ILE A 11 29.99 6.75 -22.19
CA ILE A 11 28.83 6.33 -22.98
C ILE A 11 28.34 7.54 -23.77
N THR A 12 28.20 7.35 -25.08
CA THR A 12 27.84 8.41 -26.02
C THR A 12 26.34 8.71 -25.95
N LEU A 13 25.94 9.90 -26.37
CA LEU A 13 24.52 10.27 -26.42
C LEU A 13 23.76 9.37 -27.39
N SER A 14 24.34 9.04 -28.55
CA SER A 14 23.70 8.14 -29.51
C SER A 14 23.45 6.76 -28.90
N LYS A 15 24.46 6.20 -28.21
CA LYS A 15 24.35 4.89 -27.56
C LYS A 15 23.26 4.87 -26.47
N HIS A 16 23.21 5.91 -25.65
CA HIS A 16 22.19 6.01 -24.60
C HIS A 16 20.76 6.08 -25.17
N VAL A 17 20.57 6.86 -26.24
CA VAL A 17 19.27 6.95 -26.93
C VAL A 17 18.88 5.59 -27.56
N GLU A 18 19.84 4.87 -28.15
CA GLU A 18 19.62 3.49 -28.63
C GLU A 18 19.19 2.55 -27.50
N ASP A 19 19.86 2.60 -26.36
CA ASP A 19 19.58 1.74 -25.21
C ASP A 19 18.19 2.05 -24.62
N ALA A 20 17.80 3.33 -24.55
CA ALA A 20 16.47 3.74 -24.12
C ALA A 20 15.37 3.32 -25.12
N LEU A 21 15.63 3.41 -26.43
CA LEU A 21 14.71 2.92 -27.46
C LEU A 21 14.60 1.40 -27.46
N SER A 22 15.71 0.69 -27.21
CA SER A 22 15.72 -0.76 -27.04
C SER A 22 14.90 -1.18 -25.82
N ALA A 23 15.05 -0.47 -24.69
CA ALA A 23 14.21 -0.67 -23.51
C ALA A 23 12.72 -0.44 -23.84
N PHE A 24 12.41 0.60 -24.60
CA PHE A 24 11.04 0.85 -25.07
C PHE A 24 10.51 -0.26 -25.95
N ASP A 25 11.30 -0.80 -26.87
CA ASP A 25 10.89 -1.90 -27.75
C ASP A 25 10.50 -3.17 -26.97
N LYS A 26 11.08 -3.40 -25.79
CA LYS A 26 10.72 -4.52 -24.90
C LYS A 26 9.37 -4.32 -24.21
N ILE A 27 8.98 -3.08 -23.92
CA ILE A 27 7.75 -2.77 -23.16
C ILE A 27 6.64 -2.11 -23.97
N LYS A 28 6.87 -1.76 -25.25
CA LYS A 28 5.88 -1.09 -26.11
C LYS A 28 4.60 -1.89 -26.33
N CYS A 29 4.66 -3.22 -26.20
CA CYS A 29 3.49 -4.10 -26.30
C CYS A 29 2.47 -3.87 -25.16
N LYS A 30 2.90 -3.24 -24.06
CA LYS A 30 2.05 -2.88 -22.91
C LYS A 30 1.23 -1.61 -23.14
N ILE A 31 1.47 -0.91 -24.24
CA ILE A 31 0.75 0.31 -24.62
C ILE A 31 -0.25 -0.04 -25.72
N PRO A 32 -1.55 0.22 -25.56
CA PRO A 32 -2.53 -0.17 -26.58
C PRO A 32 -2.55 0.77 -27.80
N ASP A 33 -2.35 2.08 -27.60
CA ASP A 33 -2.49 3.10 -28.66
C ASP A 33 -1.16 3.34 -29.41
N ASP A 34 -1.15 3.10 -30.72
CA ASP A 34 0.02 3.30 -31.58
C ASP A 34 0.47 4.76 -31.70
N THR A 35 -0.46 5.71 -31.62
CA THR A 35 -0.14 7.15 -31.62
C THR A 35 0.60 7.54 -30.35
N ILE A 36 0.19 6.97 -29.20
CA ILE A 36 0.90 7.15 -27.93
C ILE A 36 2.29 6.50 -27.98
N LYS A 37 2.43 5.31 -28.59
CA LYS A 37 3.75 4.67 -28.78
C LYS A 37 4.68 5.57 -29.59
N LYS A 38 4.19 6.16 -30.68
CA LYS A 38 4.94 7.14 -31.47
C LYS A 38 5.34 8.34 -30.62
N ALA A 39 4.41 8.92 -29.86
CA ALA A 39 4.70 10.05 -28.98
C ALA A 39 5.79 9.75 -27.94
N ILE A 40 5.75 8.58 -27.30
CA ILE A 40 6.79 8.12 -26.36
C ILE A 40 8.13 7.96 -27.09
N LYS A 41 8.15 7.31 -28.26
CA LYS A 41 9.35 7.12 -29.06
C LYS A 41 10.03 8.44 -29.42
N ILE A 42 9.24 9.44 -29.83
CA ILE A 42 9.72 10.79 -30.12
C ILE A 42 10.27 11.46 -28.85
N ALA A 43 9.58 11.30 -27.72
CA ALA A 43 10.04 11.85 -26.44
C ALA A 43 11.39 11.25 -26.02
N ILE A 44 11.56 9.93 -26.16
CA ILE A 44 12.82 9.22 -25.89
C ILE A 44 13.93 9.70 -26.83
N PHE A 45 13.62 9.91 -28.11
CA PHE A 45 14.61 10.40 -29.06
C PHE A 45 15.20 11.76 -28.63
N TYR A 46 14.36 12.70 -28.21
CA TYR A 46 14.80 14.07 -27.89
C TYR A 46 15.26 14.30 -26.44
N HIS A 47 14.92 13.42 -25.48
CA HIS A 47 14.96 13.76 -24.05
C HIS A 47 16.29 14.36 -23.56
N ASP A 48 17.40 13.89 -24.12
CA ASP A 48 18.75 14.21 -23.66
C ASP A 48 19.59 15.08 -24.61
N PHE A 49 19.00 15.63 -25.67
CA PHE A 49 19.75 16.44 -26.64
C PHE A 49 20.37 17.70 -26.01
N GLY A 50 19.81 18.18 -24.89
CA GLY A 50 20.38 19.26 -24.11
C GLY A 50 21.69 18.91 -23.39
N LYS A 51 22.13 17.65 -23.39
CA LYS A 51 23.45 17.26 -22.85
C LYS A 51 24.61 17.83 -23.64
N VAL A 52 24.36 18.44 -24.81
CA VAL A 52 25.32 19.25 -25.59
C VAL A 52 25.87 20.48 -24.82
N ILE A 53 25.27 20.85 -23.68
CA ILE A 53 25.73 21.98 -22.86
C ILE A 53 27.16 21.74 -22.31
N PRO A 54 28.11 22.69 -22.51
CA PRO A 54 29.50 22.56 -22.05
C PRO A 54 29.68 22.22 -20.58
N LYS A 55 28.95 22.91 -19.68
CA LYS A 55 29.02 22.64 -18.23
C LYS A 55 28.62 21.19 -17.91
N PHE A 56 27.62 20.65 -18.62
CA PHE A 56 27.22 19.26 -18.45
C PHE A 56 28.32 18.30 -18.92
N GLN A 57 28.83 18.49 -20.14
CA GLN A 57 29.89 17.65 -20.71
C GLN A 57 31.18 17.68 -19.88
N ILE A 58 31.67 18.87 -19.56
CA ILE A 58 33.00 19.04 -18.97
C ILE A 58 32.96 18.83 -17.47
N SER A 59 32.01 19.47 -16.77
CA SER A 59 31.97 19.45 -15.29
C SER A 59 31.26 18.21 -14.74
N LYS A 60 30.15 17.76 -15.36
CA LYS A 60 29.39 16.61 -14.84
C LYS A 60 29.87 15.28 -15.40
N LEU A 61 30.23 15.21 -16.68
CA LEU A 61 30.64 13.96 -17.33
C LEU A 61 32.16 13.80 -17.48
N GLY A 62 32.95 14.86 -17.25
CA GLY A 62 34.41 14.80 -17.34
C GLY A 62 34.96 14.79 -18.78
N ASN A 63 34.16 15.14 -19.78
CA ASN A 63 34.57 15.24 -21.18
C ASN A 63 35.44 16.50 -21.42
N LYS A 64 36.70 16.47 -20.94
CA LYS A 64 37.62 17.62 -20.94
C LYS A 64 37.96 18.17 -22.33
N ASN A 65 37.76 17.38 -23.38
CA ASN A 65 38.05 17.75 -24.76
C ASN A 65 36.84 18.34 -25.49
N TYR A 66 35.73 18.59 -24.78
CA TYR A 66 34.52 19.12 -25.37
C TYR A 66 34.65 20.60 -25.74
N GLU A 67 34.30 20.92 -26.98
CA GLU A 67 34.06 22.29 -27.43
C GLU A 67 32.59 22.53 -27.76
N PRO A 68 32.00 23.68 -27.35
CA PRO A 68 32.61 24.80 -26.61
C PRO A 68 33.04 24.47 -25.17
N PHE A 69 34.05 25.19 -24.64
CA PHE A 69 34.65 24.89 -23.32
C PHE A 69 34.17 25.79 -22.16
N ASP A 70 33.33 26.79 -22.44
CA ASP A 70 32.87 27.75 -21.44
C ASP A 70 31.73 27.14 -20.58
N ILE A 71 32.05 26.92 -19.30
CA ILE A 71 31.22 26.22 -18.32
C ILE A 71 30.42 27.15 -17.39
N ILE A 72 30.28 28.45 -17.75
CA ILE A 72 29.66 29.45 -16.87
C ILE A 72 28.17 29.14 -16.61
N TYR A 73 27.45 28.61 -17.60
CA TYR A 73 25.98 28.47 -17.55
C TYR A 73 25.53 27.11 -17.02
N GLU A 74 24.67 27.09 -16.01
CA GLU A 74 24.02 25.90 -15.48
C GLU A 74 22.54 25.83 -15.83
N ILE A 75 22.27 25.41 -17.05
CA ILE A 75 20.89 25.13 -17.49
C ILE A 75 20.62 23.64 -17.36
N PRO A 76 19.46 23.22 -16.81
CA PRO A 76 19.04 21.83 -16.86
C PRO A 76 18.99 21.33 -18.31
N HIS A 77 19.67 20.21 -18.61
CA HIS A 77 19.74 19.68 -19.96
C HIS A 77 18.35 19.38 -20.52
N SER A 78 17.44 18.84 -19.71
CA SER A 78 16.08 18.48 -20.11
C SER A 78 15.28 19.69 -20.64
N LEU A 79 15.43 20.87 -20.04
CA LEU A 79 14.80 22.10 -20.53
C LEU A 79 15.40 22.56 -21.87
N PHE A 80 16.71 22.37 -22.06
CA PHE A 80 17.36 22.75 -23.32
C PHE A 80 17.09 21.74 -24.45
N SER A 81 16.83 20.46 -24.13
CA SER A 81 16.43 19.43 -25.10
C SER A 81 15.20 19.85 -25.92
N VAL A 82 14.27 20.60 -25.32
CA VAL A 82 13.04 21.09 -25.98
C VAL A 82 13.32 21.95 -27.21
N PHE A 83 14.42 22.70 -27.25
CA PHE A 83 14.73 23.58 -28.38
C PHE A 83 15.23 22.81 -29.61
N TRP A 84 15.46 21.51 -29.50
CA TRP A 84 15.81 20.65 -30.63
C TRP A 84 14.60 19.97 -31.26
N ILE A 85 13.43 20.05 -30.63
CA ILE A 85 12.20 19.42 -31.12
C ILE A 85 11.67 20.20 -32.32
N ASP A 86 11.66 19.57 -33.49
CA ASP A 86 10.93 20.07 -34.66
C ASP A 86 9.43 19.80 -34.50
N GLU A 87 8.72 20.80 -33.98
CA GLU A 87 7.27 20.72 -33.78
C GLU A 87 6.48 20.42 -35.06
N SER A 88 6.96 20.83 -36.23
CA SER A 88 6.24 20.61 -37.49
C SER A 88 6.29 19.14 -37.91
N GLU A 89 7.48 18.52 -37.80
CA GLU A 89 7.67 17.11 -38.11
C GLU A 89 7.02 16.22 -37.04
N VAL A 90 7.18 16.55 -35.75
CA VAL A 90 6.49 15.83 -34.66
C VAL A 90 4.98 15.89 -34.85
N LYS A 91 4.43 17.06 -35.21
CA LYS A 91 2.99 17.22 -35.48
C LYS A 91 2.54 16.35 -36.67
N SER A 92 3.34 16.27 -37.74
CA SER A 92 3.08 15.39 -38.88
C SER A 92 3.03 13.90 -38.47
N ILE A 93 4.01 13.43 -37.69
CA ILE A 93 4.08 12.03 -37.23
C ILE A 93 2.92 11.68 -36.29
N LEU A 94 2.46 12.65 -35.49
CA LEU A 94 1.37 12.49 -34.53
C LEU A 94 0.00 12.89 -35.08
N ASN A 95 -0.23 12.69 -36.39
CA ASN A 95 -1.53 12.91 -37.05
C ASN A 95 -2.12 14.32 -36.84
N ASN A 96 -1.26 15.33 -36.76
CA ASN A 96 -1.62 16.73 -36.48
C ASN A 96 -2.24 17.02 -35.11
N ASP A 97 -2.10 16.12 -34.12
CA ASP A 97 -2.58 16.33 -32.76
C ASP A 97 -1.66 17.29 -31.98
N GLU A 98 -2.07 18.56 -31.90
CA GLU A 98 -1.31 19.61 -31.18
C GLU A 98 -1.18 19.33 -29.68
N LYS A 99 -2.14 18.63 -29.08
CA LYS A 99 -2.10 18.32 -27.65
C LYS A 99 -1.01 17.29 -27.36
N LEU A 100 -0.91 16.24 -28.18
CA LEU A 100 0.16 15.24 -28.04
C LEU A 100 1.55 15.86 -28.26
N VAL A 101 1.70 16.79 -29.21
CA VAL A 101 2.96 17.54 -29.39
C VAL A 101 3.35 18.27 -28.10
N LYS A 102 2.40 18.94 -27.44
CA LYS A 102 2.64 19.61 -26.16
C LYS A 102 2.98 18.65 -25.03
N PHE A 103 2.37 17.46 -25.00
CA PHE A 103 2.70 16.41 -24.04
C PHE A 103 4.12 15.89 -24.25
N VAL A 104 4.54 15.62 -25.49
CA VAL A 104 5.92 15.21 -25.82
C VAL A 104 6.93 16.26 -25.38
N ILE A 105 6.71 17.53 -25.74
CA ILE A 105 7.59 18.64 -25.35
C ILE A 105 7.75 18.70 -23.83
N SER A 106 6.66 18.55 -23.09
CA SER A 106 6.69 18.69 -21.64
C SER A 106 7.26 17.45 -20.96
N ALA A 107 7.01 16.25 -21.50
CA ALA A 107 7.69 15.02 -21.06
C ALA A 107 9.21 15.14 -21.22
N VAL A 108 9.69 15.63 -22.37
CA VAL A 108 11.11 15.91 -22.61
C VAL A 108 11.66 16.95 -21.63
N ALA A 109 10.92 18.05 -21.39
CA ALA A 109 11.37 19.10 -20.47
C ALA A 109 11.54 18.61 -19.02
N TYR A 110 10.62 17.75 -18.57
CA TYR A 110 10.43 17.44 -17.15
C TYR A 110 10.65 15.97 -16.79
N HIS A 111 11.28 15.16 -17.64
CA HIS A 111 11.64 13.77 -17.32
C HIS A 111 12.57 13.64 -16.10
N HIS A 112 13.25 14.72 -15.71
CA HIS A 112 13.97 14.83 -14.44
C HIS A 112 13.62 16.12 -13.70
N TRP A 113 12.60 16.09 -12.85
CA TRP A 113 12.23 17.25 -12.04
C TRP A 113 13.24 17.54 -10.93
N ARG A 114 13.48 18.84 -10.66
CA ARG A 114 14.34 19.32 -9.57
C ARG A 114 13.69 20.55 -8.94
N GLU A 115 13.90 20.77 -7.65
CA GLU A 115 13.35 21.94 -6.94
C GLU A 115 13.78 23.27 -7.60
N SER A 116 15.00 23.34 -8.14
CA SER A 116 15.53 24.52 -8.83
C SER A 116 14.79 24.86 -10.13
N PHE A 117 13.92 23.99 -10.65
CA PHE A 117 13.24 24.22 -11.93
C PHE A 117 12.31 25.42 -11.90
N ASP A 118 11.68 25.71 -10.77
CA ASP A 118 10.71 26.81 -10.65
C ASP A 118 11.32 28.17 -11.07
N GLU A 119 12.59 28.41 -10.72
CA GLU A 119 13.34 29.60 -11.12
C GLU A 119 13.53 29.68 -12.64
N PHE A 120 13.93 28.57 -13.28
CA PHE A 120 14.14 28.51 -14.73
C PHE A 120 12.84 28.61 -15.51
N ILE A 121 11.76 28.03 -14.98
CA ILE A 121 10.45 27.95 -15.63
C ILE A 121 9.78 29.33 -15.69
N ARG A 122 9.84 30.11 -14.59
CA ARG A 122 9.15 31.41 -14.49
C ARG A 122 9.79 32.49 -15.35
N THR A 123 11.11 32.69 -15.26
CA THR A 123 11.99 33.47 -16.15
C THR A 123 13.30 33.71 -15.39
N ASN A 124 14.37 32.97 -15.71
CA ASN A 124 15.69 33.19 -15.09
C ASN A 124 16.60 34.05 -15.99
N ASN A 125 17.24 35.07 -15.40
CA ASN A 125 18.27 35.88 -16.09
C ASN A 125 19.44 35.02 -16.61
N GLU A 126 19.78 33.93 -15.93
CA GLU A 126 20.77 32.96 -16.38
C GLU A 126 20.35 32.28 -17.68
N PHE A 127 19.09 31.83 -17.80
CA PHE A 127 18.58 31.22 -19.02
C PHE A 127 18.62 32.21 -20.19
N LYS A 128 18.31 33.49 -19.96
CA LYS A 128 18.47 34.53 -21.00
C LYS A 128 19.91 34.70 -21.43
N LYS A 129 20.85 34.81 -20.49
CA LYS A 129 22.27 34.96 -20.81
C LYS A 129 22.77 33.74 -21.59
N PHE A 130 22.34 32.54 -21.20
CA PHE A 130 22.63 31.30 -21.91
C PHE A 130 22.03 31.30 -23.32
N ALA A 131 20.74 31.62 -23.50
CA ALA A 131 20.09 31.69 -24.81
C ALA A 131 20.80 32.68 -25.75
N LYS A 132 21.25 33.82 -25.22
CA LYS A 132 22.04 34.83 -25.96
C LYS A 132 23.37 34.25 -26.41
N LYS A 133 24.07 33.57 -25.50
CA LYS A 133 25.35 32.91 -25.78
C LYS A 133 25.20 31.84 -26.86
N VAL A 134 24.16 31.02 -26.77
CA VAL A 134 23.86 29.98 -27.75
C VAL A 134 23.64 30.58 -29.13
N LEU A 135 22.77 31.58 -29.25
CA LEU A 135 22.44 32.19 -30.55
C LEU A 135 23.61 32.89 -31.21
N ASN A 136 24.49 33.52 -30.42
CA ASN A 136 25.62 34.30 -30.95
C ASN A 136 26.85 33.44 -31.23
N ASP A 137 27.19 32.52 -30.34
CA ASP A 137 28.54 31.92 -30.30
C ASP A 137 28.55 30.40 -30.46
N TRP A 138 27.50 29.69 -30.02
CA TRP A 138 27.52 28.22 -29.92
C TRP A 138 26.60 27.48 -30.88
N LYS A 139 25.62 28.16 -31.49
CA LYS A 139 24.61 27.57 -32.37
C LYS A 139 25.20 26.59 -33.38
N ASP A 140 26.14 27.04 -34.20
CA ASP A 140 26.70 26.21 -35.28
C ASP A 140 27.54 25.05 -34.73
N LYS A 141 28.24 25.27 -33.62
CA LYS A 141 29.01 24.22 -32.93
C LYS A 141 28.08 23.16 -32.33
N PHE A 142 27.02 23.57 -31.64
CA PHE A 142 26.03 22.67 -31.07
C PHE A 142 25.32 21.86 -32.16
N GLN A 143 24.84 22.53 -33.21
CA GLN A 143 24.21 21.88 -34.36
C GLN A 143 25.14 20.82 -34.96
N LYS A 144 26.39 21.18 -35.24
CA LYS A 144 27.38 20.25 -35.80
C LYS A 144 27.70 19.10 -34.84
N ASN A 145 27.91 19.36 -33.55
CA ASN A 145 28.20 18.30 -32.58
C ASN A 145 27.04 17.30 -32.50
N LEU A 146 25.80 17.79 -32.41
CA LEU A 146 24.62 16.95 -32.30
C LEU A 146 24.37 16.15 -33.60
N GLU A 147 24.45 16.78 -34.77
CA GLU A 147 24.32 16.08 -36.07
C GLU A 147 25.33 14.94 -36.22
N ASN A 148 26.58 15.13 -35.81
CA ASN A 148 27.59 14.08 -35.90
C ASN A 148 27.34 12.94 -34.92
N GLU A 149 26.84 13.26 -33.73
CA GLU A 149 26.50 12.27 -32.72
C GLU A 149 25.29 11.43 -33.17
N ILE A 150 24.22 12.07 -33.62
CA ILE A 150 22.98 11.43 -34.05
C ILE A 150 23.18 10.62 -35.34
N LYS A 151 24.11 10.99 -36.23
CA LYS A 151 24.48 10.16 -37.39
C LYS A 151 25.02 8.77 -37.01
N ASN A 152 25.51 8.59 -35.78
CA ASN A 152 25.98 7.30 -35.29
C ASN A 152 24.82 6.42 -34.78
N LEU A 153 23.58 6.92 -34.74
CA LEU A 153 22.42 6.12 -34.35
C LEU A 153 22.16 5.02 -35.37
N ASN A 154 22.23 3.78 -34.93
CA ASN A 154 21.93 2.59 -35.72
C ASN A 154 20.49 2.13 -35.45
N ILE A 155 19.50 2.89 -35.93
CA ILE A 155 18.08 2.62 -35.71
C ILE A 155 17.37 2.46 -37.06
N ASN A 156 16.62 1.38 -37.21
CA ASN A 156 15.80 1.14 -38.39
C ASN A 156 14.34 1.54 -38.11
N ASP A 157 14.02 2.83 -38.18
CA ASP A 157 12.67 3.36 -37.97
C ASP A 157 12.40 4.63 -38.79
N ASP A 158 11.38 4.60 -39.64
CA ASP A 158 11.05 5.67 -40.58
C ASP A 158 10.70 7.01 -39.89
N ASP A 159 10.00 6.96 -38.76
CA ASP A 159 9.61 8.17 -38.02
C ASP A 159 10.87 8.83 -37.41
N ILE A 160 11.79 8.03 -36.85
CA ILE A 160 13.08 8.53 -36.36
C ILE A 160 13.97 9.06 -37.49
N PHE A 161 14.03 8.39 -38.65
CA PHE A 161 14.80 8.88 -39.80
C PHE A 161 14.34 10.26 -40.27
N LYS A 162 13.02 10.51 -40.30
CA LYS A 162 12.48 11.85 -40.60
C LYS A 162 12.96 12.88 -39.60
N LEU A 163 12.91 12.56 -38.30
CA LEU A 163 13.37 13.46 -37.24
C LEU A 163 14.87 13.74 -37.30
N ILE A 164 15.71 12.73 -37.59
CA ILE A 164 17.16 12.89 -37.77
C ILE A 164 17.46 13.91 -38.88
N ASN A 165 16.71 13.85 -39.98
CA ASN A 165 16.89 14.75 -41.12
C ASN A 165 16.37 16.17 -40.86
N SER A 166 15.49 16.37 -39.87
CA SER A 166 14.92 17.66 -39.53
C SER A 166 15.53 18.33 -38.29
N ILE A 167 16.51 17.69 -37.62
CA ILE A 167 17.16 18.24 -36.42
C ILE A 167 17.69 19.63 -36.70
N LYS A 168 17.11 20.62 -36.04
CA LYS A 168 17.57 22.01 -36.10
C LYS A 168 17.26 22.73 -34.80
N LEU A 169 18.23 23.50 -34.31
CA LEU A 169 18.00 24.35 -33.15
C LEU A 169 16.90 25.39 -33.42
N ASN A 170 15.86 25.41 -32.58
CA ASN A 170 14.73 26.33 -32.69
C ASN A 170 15.10 27.74 -32.19
N GLU A 171 15.69 28.52 -33.09
CA GLU A 171 16.11 29.90 -32.82
C GLU A 171 14.96 30.82 -32.44
N LYS A 172 13.76 30.57 -32.96
CA LYS A 172 12.58 31.39 -32.67
C LYS A 172 12.23 31.28 -31.19
N LYS A 173 12.11 30.06 -30.66
CA LYS A 173 11.84 29.84 -29.23
C LYS A 173 12.94 30.36 -28.33
N LEU A 174 14.21 30.24 -28.72
CA LEU A 174 15.32 30.83 -27.95
C LEU A 174 15.23 32.37 -27.90
N LYS A 175 14.83 33.01 -29.01
CA LYS A 175 14.57 34.46 -29.04
C LYS A 175 13.36 34.85 -28.19
N GLU A 176 12.33 34.01 -28.10
CA GLU A 176 11.19 34.24 -27.20
C GLU A 176 11.64 34.25 -25.72
N ILE A 177 12.51 33.32 -25.31
CA ILE A 177 13.11 33.34 -23.96
C ILE A 177 13.90 34.64 -23.72
N LEU A 178 14.69 35.09 -24.72
CA LEU A 178 15.41 36.37 -24.63
C LEU A 178 14.46 37.57 -24.43
N ASN A 179 13.28 37.50 -25.04
CA ASN A 179 12.23 38.50 -24.94
C ASN A 179 11.35 38.34 -23.69
N ASN A 180 11.82 37.60 -22.68
CA ASN A 180 11.15 37.36 -21.40
C ASN A 180 9.89 36.50 -21.47
N LEU A 181 9.71 35.65 -22.50
CA LEU A 181 8.66 34.65 -22.46
C LEU A 181 9.01 33.59 -21.38
N PRO A 182 8.16 33.37 -20.37
CA PRO A 182 8.35 32.27 -19.42
C PRO A 182 8.39 30.91 -20.11
N PHE A 183 9.26 30.02 -19.63
CA PHE A 183 9.42 28.69 -20.23
C PHE A 183 8.17 27.82 -20.08
N TYR A 184 7.33 28.05 -19.06
CA TYR A 184 6.06 27.31 -18.93
C TYR A 184 5.07 27.52 -20.09
N TYR A 185 5.24 28.56 -20.91
CA TYR A 185 4.46 28.72 -22.17
C TYR A 185 4.95 27.78 -23.28
N ILE A 186 6.20 27.32 -23.20
CA ILE A 186 6.78 26.37 -24.15
C ILE A 186 6.40 24.95 -23.74
N ALA A 187 6.62 24.60 -22.46
CA ALA A 187 6.41 23.27 -21.90
C ALA A 187 5.68 23.35 -20.56
N ILE A 188 4.62 22.56 -20.39
CA ILE A 188 3.70 22.66 -19.24
C ILE A 188 4.32 22.00 -18.01
N PRO A 189 4.52 22.71 -16.90
CA PRO A 189 5.07 22.13 -15.69
C PRO A 189 4.13 21.06 -15.09
N PRO A 190 4.62 19.84 -14.79
CA PRO A 190 3.80 18.77 -14.21
C PRO A 190 3.40 19.00 -12.75
N TYR A 191 4.24 19.70 -11.99
CA TYR A 191 4.12 19.79 -10.53
C TYR A 191 3.80 21.22 -10.08
N ASN A 192 3.58 21.40 -8.77
CA ASN A 192 3.23 22.66 -8.12
C ASN A 192 1.82 23.19 -8.45
N PHE A 193 1.07 23.64 -7.44
CA PHE A 193 -0.31 24.09 -7.57
C PHE A 193 -0.45 25.37 -8.42
N ASP A 194 0.58 26.22 -8.42
CA ASP A 194 0.62 27.46 -9.22
C ASP A 194 0.39 27.23 -10.72
N TYR A 195 0.70 26.02 -11.21
CA TYR A 195 0.57 25.65 -12.62
C TYR A 195 -0.66 24.80 -12.94
N ASP A 196 -1.55 24.54 -11.97
CA ASP A 196 -2.75 23.72 -12.20
C ASP A 196 -3.63 24.29 -13.31
N ILE A 197 -3.83 25.61 -13.36
CA ILE A 197 -4.61 26.27 -14.42
C ILE A 197 -4.05 25.95 -15.81
N LEU A 198 -2.72 25.94 -15.97
CA LEU A 198 -2.07 25.61 -17.23
C LEU A 198 -2.32 24.16 -17.64
N ARG A 199 -2.29 23.25 -16.66
CA ARG A 199 -2.60 21.83 -16.87
C ARG A 199 -4.06 21.63 -17.24
N GLU A 200 -4.99 22.29 -16.55
CA GLU A 200 -6.44 22.19 -16.79
C GLU A 200 -6.85 22.68 -18.18
N ILE A 201 -6.14 23.67 -18.74
CA ILE A 201 -6.39 24.14 -20.11
C ILE A 201 -6.18 23.02 -21.14
N LEU A 202 -5.23 22.11 -20.91
CA LEU A 202 -4.86 21.06 -21.86
C LEU A 202 -5.40 19.68 -21.49
N ILE A 203 -5.38 19.35 -20.20
CA ILE A 203 -5.88 18.11 -19.61
C ILE A 203 -7.35 18.35 -19.20
N LYS A 204 -8.26 18.22 -20.16
CA LYS A 204 -9.70 18.47 -19.96
C LYS A 204 -10.49 17.22 -19.61
N SER A 205 -9.88 16.05 -19.75
CA SER A 205 -10.51 14.75 -19.55
C SER A 205 -9.58 13.78 -18.83
N SER A 206 -10.14 12.72 -18.26
CA SER A 206 -9.34 11.60 -17.71
C SER A 206 -8.45 10.96 -18.76
N GLU A 207 -8.92 10.89 -20.01
CA GLU A 207 -8.17 10.32 -21.13
C GLU A 207 -6.95 11.18 -21.50
N ASP A 208 -7.08 12.51 -21.48
CA ASP A 208 -5.94 13.40 -21.68
C ASP A 208 -4.87 13.19 -20.59
N HIS A 209 -5.31 13.01 -19.34
CA HIS A 209 -4.40 12.78 -18.21
C HIS A 209 -3.69 11.43 -18.36
N LYS A 210 -4.42 10.38 -18.75
CA LYS A 210 -3.86 9.07 -19.05
C LYS A 210 -2.78 9.17 -20.13
N LYS A 211 -3.05 9.86 -21.24
CA LYS A 211 -2.07 10.09 -22.32
C LYS A 211 -0.81 10.79 -21.82
N TRP A 212 -0.96 11.85 -21.03
CA TRP A 212 0.17 12.55 -20.39
C TRP A 212 1.03 11.59 -19.55
N ILE A 213 0.38 10.83 -18.66
CA ILE A 213 1.05 9.88 -17.76
C ILE A 213 1.77 8.81 -18.56
N LEU A 214 1.15 8.25 -19.60
CA LEU A 214 1.78 7.24 -20.45
C LEU A 214 3.02 7.81 -21.15
N ILE A 215 2.93 9.00 -21.75
CA ILE A 215 4.06 9.60 -22.47
C ILE A 215 5.23 9.89 -21.52
N SER A 216 4.98 10.63 -20.44
CA SER A 216 6.03 11.01 -19.49
C SER A 216 6.54 9.81 -18.69
N GLY A 217 5.65 8.93 -18.25
CA GLY A 217 5.98 7.79 -17.41
C GLY A 217 6.79 6.73 -18.16
N PHE A 218 6.42 6.36 -19.39
CA PHE A 218 7.22 5.41 -20.17
C PHE A 218 8.57 5.99 -20.58
N LEU A 219 8.67 7.29 -20.89
CA LEU A 219 9.97 7.96 -21.09
C LEU A 219 10.87 7.78 -19.85
N GLN A 220 10.36 8.14 -18.67
CA GLN A 220 11.10 8.02 -17.41
C GLN A 220 11.50 6.56 -17.12
N ARG A 221 10.63 5.58 -17.40
CA ARG A 221 10.96 4.15 -17.25
C ARG A 221 12.08 3.72 -18.19
N CYS A 222 12.02 4.10 -19.47
CA CYS A 222 13.01 3.69 -20.47
C CYS A 222 14.39 4.29 -20.19
N ASP A 223 14.46 5.57 -19.81
CA ASP A 223 15.71 6.21 -19.41
C ASP A 223 16.33 5.55 -18.16
N HIS A 224 15.50 5.24 -17.15
CA HIS A 224 15.95 4.51 -15.96
C HIS A 224 16.46 3.09 -16.31
N PHE A 225 15.79 2.38 -17.21
CA PHE A 225 16.23 1.06 -17.66
C PHE A 225 17.54 1.11 -18.47
N ALA A 226 17.67 2.05 -19.40
CA ALA A 226 18.90 2.26 -20.16
C ALA A 226 20.06 2.54 -19.20
N SER A 227 19.87 3.50 -18.29
CA SER A 227 20.86 3.87 -17.27
C SER A 227 21.29 2.67 -16.41
N PHE A 228 20.33 1.85 -15.98
CA PHE A 228 20.63 0.65 -15.19
C PHE A 228 21.44 -0.39 -15.98
N CYS A 229 21.10 -0.63 -17.25
CA CYS A 229 21.79 -1.61 -18.09
C CYS A 229 23.20 -1.17 -18.47
N GLU A 230 23.40 0.13 -18.67
CA GLU A 230 24.70 0.76 -18.89
C GLU A 230 25.65 0.62 -17.69
N GLU A 231 25.11 0.63 -16.47
CA GLU A 231 25.90 0.47 -15.26
C GLU A 231 26.28 -0.99 -14.99
N ASN A 232 25.40 -1.93 -15.35
CA ASN A 232 25.49 -3.36 -15.04
C ASN A 232 25.83 -4.28 -16.23
N GLU A 233 26.08 -3.73 -17.42
CA GLU A 233 26.46 -4.42 -18.66
C GLU A 233 25.52 -5.58 -19.08
N ASN A 234 24.23 -5.51 -18.75
CA ASN A 234 23.29 -6.60 -19.03
C ASN A 234 21.87 -6.10 -19.34
N LEU A 235 21.52 -6.09 -20.62
CA LEU A 235 20.20 -5.67 -21.14
C LEU A 235 19.09 -6.71 -20.94
N ASP A 236 19.40 -7.96 -20.57
CA ASP A 236 18.42 -9.06 -20.54
C ASP A 236 17.47 -9.03 -19.33
N ASN A 237 17.66 -8.10 -18.38
CA ASN A 237 16.88 -8.02 -17.14
C ASN A 237 15.92 -6.81 -17.07
N ILE A 238 15.52 -6.27 -18.22
CA ILE A 238 14.51 -5.21 -18.30
C ILE A 238 13.12 -5.85 -18.33
N GLU A 239 12.25 -5.47 -17.39
CA GLU A 239 10.85 -5.91 -17.31
C GLU A 239 10.69 -7.44 -17.40
N ILE A 240 11.12 -8.16 -16.35
CA ILE A 240 11.17 -9.62 -16.29
C ILE A 240 9.76 -10.22 -16.43
N ASP A 241 9.61 -11.24 -17.28
CA ASP A 241 8.34 -11.93 -17.49
C ASP A 241 7.90 -12.78 -16.29
N SER A 242 6.60 -12.78 -16.02
CA SER A 242 5.97 -13.63 -15.02
C SER A 242 5.96 -15.11 -15.42
N ILE A 243 5.42 -15.97 -14.56
CA ILE A 243 5.13 -17.37 -14.92
C ILE A 243 3.67 -17.53 -15.36
N ASP A 244 3.41 -18.50 -16.22
CA ASP A 244 2.06 -18.80 -16.70
C ASP A 244 1.10 -19.17 -15.56
N PHE A 245 -0.16 -18.81 -15.73
CA PHE A 245 -1.24 -19.07 -14.77
C PHE A 245 -1.33 -20.56 -14.39
N ASN A 246 -1.20 -21.47 -15.35
CA ASN A 246 -1.21 -22.91 -15.08
C ASN A 246 -0.04 -23.34 -14.18
N LYS A 247 1.13 -22.72 -14.34
CA LYS A 247 2.30 -22.98 -13.50
C LYS A 247 2.13 -22.43 -12.08
N ILE A 248 1.53 -21.24 -11.94
CA ILE A 248 1.14 -20.68 -10.63
C ILE A 248 0.20 -21.66 -9.92
N LYS A 249 -0.83 -22.12 -10.65
CA LYS A 249 -1.84 -23.07 -10.17
C LYS A 249 -1.22 -24.41 -9.76
N GLU A 250 -0.31 -24.98 -10.55
CA GLU A 250 0.41 -26.20 -10.19
C GLU A 250 1.29 -26.04 -8.95
N ASN A 251 2.08 -24.95 -8.87
CA ASN A 251 2.94 -24.68 -7.72
C ASN A 251 2.11 -24.51 -6.45
N PHE A 252 0.96 -23.86 -6.56
CA PHE A 252 0.00 -23.76 -5.46
C PHE A 252 -0.54 -25.13 -5.05
N LYS A 253 -1.02 -25.97 -5.98
CA LYS A 253 -1.51 -27.34 -5.69
C LYS A 253 -0.46 -28.20 -4.98
N ARG A 254 0.80 -28.14 -5.43
CA ARG A 254 1.94 -28.81 -4.79
C ARG A 254 2.14 -28.34 -3.35
N LYS A 255 2.08 -27.02 -3.12
CA LYS A 255 2.27 -26.41 -1.80
C LYS A 255 1.22 -26.85 -0.77
N ILE A 256 -0.05 -26.94 -1.17
CA ILE A 256 -1.14 -27.34 -0.26
C ILE A 256 -1.39 -28.85 -0.22
N ASN A 257 -0.61 -29.64 -0.97
CA ASN A 257 -0.77 -31.08 -1.10
C ASN A 257 -2.21 -31.52 -1.44
N GLN A 258 -2.91 -30.74 -2.26
CA GLN A 258 -4.27 -31.00 -2.73
C GLN A 258 -4.29 -30.92 -4.25
N GLN A 259 -4.59 -32.05 -4.90
CA GLN A 259 -4.64 -32.13 -6.36
C GLN A 259 -6.05 -31.91 -6.92
N ASP A 260 -7.09 -32.14 -6.10
CA ASP A 260 -8.47 -31.94 -6.50
C ASP A 260 -8.84 -30.45 -6.47
N GLU A 261 -8.97 -29.87 -7.67
CA GLU A 261 -9.31 -28.46 -7.87
C GLU A 261 -10.70 -28.11 -7.32
N ASN A 262 -11.62 -29.08 -7.25
CA ASN A 262 -12.96 -28.87 -6.71
C ASN A 262 -12.99 -28.70 -5.19
N LYS A 263 -11.87 -28.94 -4.51
CA LYS A 263 -11.73 -28.69 -3.07
C LYS A 263 -11.07 -27.36 -2.76
N ILE A 264 -10.64 -26.63 -3.81
CA ILE A 264 -9.85 -25.40 -3.69
C ILE A 264 -10.71 -24.23 -4.18
N TRP A 265 -11.41 -23.59 -3.26
CA TRP A 265 -12.38 -22.52 -3.58
C TRP A 265 -11.75 -21.37 -4.38
N GLN A 266 -10.47 -21.06 -4.15
CA GLN A 266 -9.75 -20.01 -4.90
C GLN A 266 -9.67 -20.37 -6.39
N ILE A 267 -9.34 -21.62 -6.70
CA ILE A 267 -9.26 -22.12 -8.07
C ILE A 267 -10.66 -22.15 -8.69
N GLN A 268 -11.67 -22.60 -7.94
CA GLN A 268 -13.05 -22.61 -8.44
C GLN A 268 -13.52 -21.20 -8.85
N LYS A 269 -13.30 -20.20 -7.99
CA LYS A 269 -13.66 -18.81 -8.28
C LYS A 269 -12.84 -18.22 -9.42
N LEU A 270 -11.53 -18.49 -9.44
CA LEU A 270 -10.62 -17.87 -10.41
C LEU A 270 -10.40 -18.70 -11.68
N ASN A 271 -11.07 -19.84 -11.87
CA ASN A 271 -11.06 -20.56 -13.15
C ASN A 271 -11.81 -19.74 -14.24
N ASP A 272 -12.80 -18.95 -13.85
CA ASP A 272 -13.46 -17.99 -14.73
C ASP A 272 -12.51 -16.82 -15.07
N GLU A 273 -12.17 -16.68 -16.35
CA GLU A 273 -11.29 -15.62 -16.82
C GLU A 273 -11.88 -14.22 -16.64
N GLU A 274 -13.21 -14.09 -16.70
CA GLU A 274 -13.87 -12.80 -16.59
C GLU A 274 -13.77 -12.25 -15.17
N ILE A 275 -13.80 -13.11 -14.15
CA ILE A 275 -13.52 -12.73 -12.76
C ILE A 275 -12.07 -12.25 -12.64
N ARG A 276 -11.10 -12.93 -13.26
CA ARG A 276 -9.68 -12.51 -13.22
C ARG A 276 -9.44 -11.13 -13.85
N LYS A 277 -10.27 -10.71 -14.81
CA LYS A 277 -10.17 -9.40 -15.47
C LYS A 277 -10.86 -8.26 -14.74
N LYS A 278 -11.59 -8.52 -13.64
CA LYS A 278 -12.29 -7.50 -12.86
C LYS A 278 -11.44 -6.97 -11.71
N ASN A 279 -11.80 -5.76 -11.27
CA ASN A 279 -11.39 -5.27 -9.96
C ASN A 279 -12.15 -6.04 -8.90
N ILE A 280 -11.51 -6.41 -7.79
CA ILE A 280 -12.14 -7.24 -6.77
C ILE A 280 -11.97 -6.63 -5.39
N ILE A 281 -13.05 -6.60 -4.62
CA ILE A 281 -13.01 -6.48 -3.15
C ILE A 281 -13.26 -7.88 -2.58
N LEU A 282 -12.24 -8.46 -1.94
CA LEU A 282 -12.31 -9.78 -1.31
C LEU A 282 -12.46 -9.64 0.20
N ILE A 283 -13.59 -10.05 0.72
CA ILE A 283 -13.85 -10.12 2.17
C ILE A 283 -13.81 -11.59 2.58
N ALA A 284 -12.77 -11.98 3.32
CA ALA A 284 -12.59 -13.37 3.73
C ALA A 284 -11.83 -13.49 5.06
N PRO A 285 -12.14 -14.52 5.90
CA PRO A 285 -11.49 -14.71 7.18
C PRO A 285 -9.95 -14.78 7.11
N THR A 286 -9.30 -14.48 8.23
CA THR A 286 -7.86 -14.75 8.38
C THR A 286 -7.60 -16.25 8.27
N GLY A 287 -6.57 -16.63 7.51
CA GLY A 287 -6.23 -18.05 7.29
C GLY A 287 -7.05 -18.76 6.22
N TYR A 288 -8.02 -18.10 5.57
CA TYR A 288 -8.85 -18.69 4.49
C TYR A 288 -8.13 -18.76 3.12
N GLY A 289 -6.84 -18.41 3.06
CA GLY A 289 -6.03 -18.42 1.84
C GLY A 289 -6.23 -17.20 0.92
N LYS A 290 -6.38 -15.99 1.50
CA LYS A 290 -6.46 -14.71 0.75
C LYS A 290 -5.23 -14.46 -0.13
N THR A 291 -4.03 -14.68 0.41
CA THR A 291 -2.78 -14.49 -0.33
C THR A 291 -2.71 -15.38 -1.57
N GLU A 292 -3.10 -16.66 -1.46
CA GLU A 292 -3.12 -17.56 -2.61
C GLU A 292 -4.18 -17.20 -3.64
N PHE A 293 -5.34 -16.70 -3.21
CA PHE A 293 -6.32 -16.08 -4.11
C PHE A 293 -5.68 -14.93 -4.89
N ALA A 294 -4.93 -14.05 -4.21
CA ALA A 294 -4.27 -12.90 -4.81
C ALA A 294 -3.21 -13.29 -5.86
N PHE A 295 -2.41 -14.33 -5.57
CA PHE A 295 -1.43 -14.84 -6.52
C PHE A 295 -2.07 -15.48 -7.76
N LEU A 296 -3.19 -16.19 -7.61
CA LEU A 296 -3.94 -16.71 -8.76
C LEU A 296 -4.60 -15.58 -9.57
N TRP A 297 -5.17 -14.58 -8.89
CA TRP A 297 -5.80 -13.41 -9.51
C TRP A 297 -4.82 -12.57 -10.33
N SER A 298 -3.52 -12.63 -10.01
CA SER A 298 -2.47 -11.97 -10.81
C SER A 298 -2.47 -12.37 -12.29
N ASN A 299 -2.94 -13.58 -12.62
CA ASN A 299 -3.15 -14.07 -13.98
C ASN A 299 -1.93 -13.91 -14.90
N SER A 300 -0.73 -14.25 -14.42
CA SER A 300 0.56 -14.11 -15.15
C SER A 300 0.94 -12.67 -15.51
N GLU A 301 0.20 -11.67 -15.03
CA GLU A 301 0.58 -10.27 -15.18
C GLU A 301 1.48 -9.82 -14.05
N LYS A 302 2.17 -8.71 -14.29
CA LYS A 302 2.93 -8.05 -13.25
C LYS A 302 2.00 -7.56 -12.15
N PHE A 303 2.40 -7.73 -10.89
CA PHE A 303 1.62 -7.21 -9.77
C PHE A 303 2.49 -6.65 -8.64
N ILE A 304 1.93 -5.66 -7.97
CA ILE A 304 2.48 -5.03 -6.77
C ILE A 304 1.59 -5.43 -5.60
N TYR A 305 2.14 -6.20 -4.66
CA TYR A 305 1.46 -6.61 -3.43
C TYR A 305 1.89 -5.71 -2.29
N THR A 306 0.93 -4.99 -1.72
CA THR A 306 1.16 -4.02 -0.66
C THR A 306 0.60 -4.51 0.68
N LEU A 307 1.39 -4.34 1.75
CA LEU A 307 0.99 -4.60 3.13
C LEU A 307 1.38 -3.40 4.04
N PRO A 308 0.68 -3.19 5.16
CA PRO A 308 0.98 -2.09 6.10
C PRO A 308 2.29 -2.30 6.88
N LEU A 309 2.72 -3.54 7.08
CA LEU A 309 3.80 -3.88 8.02
C LEU A 309 4.96 -4.63 7.35
N ARG A 310 6.19 -4.19 7.62
CA ARG A 310 7.43 -4.76 7.06
C ARG A 310 7.59 -6.26 7.33
N SER A 311 7.26 -6.73 8.54
CA SER A 311 7.30 -8.15 8.87
C SER A 311 6.34 -8.97 8.00
N ALA A 312 5.15 -8.43 7.71
CA ALA A 312 4.18 -9.04 6.80
C ALA A 312 4.72 -9.09 5.37
N VAL A 313 5.32 -7.99 4.90
CA VAL A 313 5.98 -7.90 3.59
C VAL A 313 7.03 -8.99 3.43
N ASN A 314 7.92 -9.18 4.40
CA ASN A 314 8.97 -10.20 4.36
C ASN A 314 8.39 -11.62 4.27
N GLN A 315 7.34 -11.93 5.02
CA GLN A 315 6.70 -13.25 4.94
C GLN A 315 6.00 -13.50 3.59
N ILE A 316 5.29 -12.49 3.06
CA ILE A 316 4.66 -12.62 1.74
C ILE A 316 5.72 -12.73 0.64
N TYR A 317 6.86 -12.05 0.79
CA TYR A 317 8.02 -12.18 -0.10
C TYR A 317 8.54 -13.63 -0.15
N GLU A 318 8.76 -14.29 0.98
CA GLU A 318 9.15 -15.70 1.01
C GLU A 318 8.07 -16.61 0.39
N ARG A 319 6.79 -16.34 0.66
CA ARG A 319 5.69 -17.11 0.06
C ARG A 319 5.62 -16.93 -1.46
N ALA A 320 5.91 -15.72 -1.95
CA ALA A 320 5.99 -15.43 -3.37
C ALA A 320 7.19 -16.13 -4.01
N LYS A 321 8.39 -16.12 -3.38
CA LYS A 321 9.57 -16.87 -3.89
C LYS A 321 9.26 -18.36 -4.08
N ASN A 322 8.56 -18.97 -3.13
CA ASN A 322 8.16 -20.38 -3.23
C ASN A 322 7.20 -20.68 -4.40
N ILE A 323 6.44 -19.70 -4.90
CA ILE A 323 5.45 -19.89 -5.96
C ILE A 323 5.99 -19.43 -7.33
N PHE A 324 6.68 -18.30 -7.38
CA PHE A 324 7.15 -17.66 -8.60
C PHE A 324 8.63 -17.92 -8.91
N GLY A 325 9.44 -18.28 -7.91
CA GLY A 325 10.89 -18.52 -8.00
C GLY A 325 11.72 -17.29 -7.61
N ASP A 326 12.97 -17.54 -7.18
CA ASP A 326 13.85 -16.52 -6.58
C ASP A 326 14.20 -15.36 -7.53
N GLY A 327 14.27 -15.60 -8.84
CA GLY A 327 14.57 -14.59 -9.86
C GLY A 327 13.36 -13.79 -10.37
N LYS A 328 12.18 -13.94 -9.77
CA LYS A 328 10.94 -13.29 -10.23
C LYS A 328 10.27 -12.39 -9.20
N VAL A 329 10.82 -12.30 -7.99
CA VAL A 329 10.21 -11.62 -6.86
C VAL A 329 11.14 -10.53 -6.34
N GLY A 330 10.67 -9.29 -6.38
CA GLY A 330 11.31 -8.13 -5.78
C GLY A 330 10.73 -7.79 -4.40
N LEU A 331 11.56 -7.13 -3.58
CA LEU A 331 11.21 -6.68 -2.24
C LEU A 331 11.44 -5.17 -2.12
N LEU A 332 10.43 -4.43 -1.65
CA LEU A 332 10.52 -2.98 -1.45
C LEU A 332 10.00 -2.53 -0.09
N HIS A 333 10.90 -2.09 0.77
CA HIS A 333 10.64 -1.30 1.97
C HIS A 333 11.95 -0.62 2.39
N SER A 334 11.90 0.26 3.39
CA SER A 334 13.06 1.08 3.81
C SER A 334 14.30 0.30 4.24
N ASP A 335 14.14 -0.98 4.61
CA ASP A 335 15.20 -1.84 5.17
C ASP A 335 15.36 -3.12 4.31
N ALA A 336 14.88 -3.10 3.06
CA ALA A 336 14.86 -4.28 2.21
C ALA A 336 16.29 -4.74 1.86
N ASP A 337 17.21 -3.81 1.66
CA ASP A 337 18.63 -4.07 1.47
C ASP A 337 19.24 -4.84 2.64
N VAL A 338 19.00 -4.39 3.88
CA VAL A 338 19.48 -5.07 5.09
C VAL A 338 18.91 -6.48 5.19
N TYR A 339 17.60 -6.63 4.96
CA TYR A 339 16.95 -7.95 5.01
C TYR A 339 17.51 -8.93 3.97
N LEU A 340 17.75 -8.46 2.74
CA LEU A 340 18.29 -9.30 1.66
C LEU A 340 19.74 -9.71 1.95
N LEU A 341 20.57 -8.79 2.43
CA LEU A 341 21.98 -9.05 2.79
C LEU A 341 22.12 -10.12 3.88
N GLU A 342 21.15 -10.21 4.80
CA GLU A 342 21.17 -11.23 5.86
C GLU A 342 20.68 -12.62 5.38
N LYS A 343 19.96 -12.69 4.27
CA LYS A 343 19.34 -13.92 3.75
C LYS A 343 20.16 -14.56 2.64
N GLU A 344 20.79 -13.76 1.80
CA GLU A 344 21.60 -14.23 0.69
C GLU A 344 23.09 -14.22 1.08
N ARG A 345 23.80 -15.29 0.73
CA ARG A 345 25.22 -15.44 1.09
C ARG A 345 26.14 -14.61 0.18
N ASP A 346 25.62 -14.16 -0.97
CA ASP A 346 26.36 -13.37 -1.95
C ASP A 346 25.88 -11.91 -1.95
N VAL A 347 26.81 -11.01 -1.62
CA VAL A 347 26.58 -9.55 -1.54
C VAL A 347 26.33 -8.96 -2.94
N GLY A 348 26.92 -9.55 -3.99
CA GLY A 348 26.75 -9.09 -5.37
C GLY A 348 25.34 -9.33 -5.89
N ASP A 349 24.82 -10.55 -5.70
CA ASP A 349 23.46 -10.91 -6.11
C ASP A 349 22.41 -10.12 -5.33
N THR A 350 22.66 -9.85 -4.04
CA THR A 350 21.79 -9.03 -3.19
C THR A 350 21.65 -7.60 -3.71
N THR A 351 22.76 -6.96 -4.04
CA THR A 351 22.78 -5.56 -4.51
C THR A 351 21.99 -5.45 -5.83
N LYS A 352 22.23 -6.40 -6.74
CA LYS A 352 21.52 -6.48 -8.02
C LYS A 352 20.02 -6.72 -7.85
N LEU A 353 19.61 -7.60 -6.94
CA LEU A 353 18.19 -7.85 -6.64
C LEU A 353 17.49 -6.58 -6.11
N TYR A 354 18.15 -5.86 -5.21
CA TYR A 354 17.60 -4.63 -4.65
C TYR A 354 17.50 -3.51 -5.70
N GLU A 355 18.50 -3.35 -6.55
CA GLU A 355 18.46 -2.38 -7.65
C GLU A 355 17.35 -2.71 -8.66
N LEU A 356 17.22 -3.98 -9.07
CA LEU A 356 16.13 -4.46 -9.94
C LEU A 356 14.74 -4.24 -9.31
N SER A 357 14.64 -4.34 -7.99
CA SER A 357 13.41 -4.02 -7.26
C SER A 357 13.11 -2.52 -7.33
N LYS A 358 14.11 -1.65 -7.14
CA LYS A 358 13.96 -0.18 -7.22
C LYS A 358 13.58 0.34 -8.59
N VAL A 359 14.13 -0.25 -9.65
CA VAL A 359 13.73 0.08 -11.04
C VAL A 359 12.41 -0.59 -11.43
N LEU A 360 11.80 -1.37 -10.53
CA LEU A 360 10.53 -2.04 -10.72
C LEU A 360 10.58 -2.99 -11.92
N SER A 361 11.63 -3.82 -12.04
CA SER A 361 11.79 -4.79 -13.14
C SER A 361 11.06 -6.10 -12.89
N PHE A 362 10.96 -6.57 -11.65
CA PHE A 362 10.36 -7.87 -11.33
C PHE A 362 8.86 -7.95 -11.67
N PRO A 363 8.34 -9.12 -12.11
CA PRO A 363 6.91 -9.31 -12.33
C PRO A 363 6.13 -9.38 -11.01
N VAL A 364 6.77 -9.80 -9.93
CA VAL A 364 6.16 -9.82 -8.59
C VAL A 364 6.94 -8.88 -7.70
N ILE A 365 6.28 -7.87 -7.13
CA ILE A 365 6.91 -6.95 -6.18
C ILE A 365 6.09 -6.96 -4.90
N ILE A 366 6.73 -7.34 -3.79
CA ILE A 366 6.12 -7.31 -2.46
C ILE A 366 6.66 -6.08 -1.73
N SER A 367 5.77 -5.23 -1.23
CA SER A 367 6.13 -3.91 -0.75
C SER A 367 5.30 -3.45 0.44
N THR A 368 5.80 -2.46 1.19
CA THR A 368 4.92 -1.66 2.05
C THR A 368 4.06 -0.72 1.20
N GLY A 369 2.87 -0.37 1.71
CA GLY A 369 1.97 0.60 1.06
C GLY A 369 2.62 1.97 0.84
N ASP A 370 3.46 2.41 1.78
CA ASP A 370 4.14 3.72 1.76
C ASP A 370 5.05 3.94 0.53
N GLN A 371 5.48 2.87 -0.14
CA GLN A 371 6.29 2.99 -1.36
C GLN A 371 5.49 3.50 -2.56
N PHE A 372 4.17 3.32 -2.56
CA PHE A 372 3.31 3.59 -3.72
C PHE A 372 2.18 4.57 -3.41
N PHE A 373 1.45 4.40 -2.30
CA PHE A 373 0.25 5.19 -2.04
C PHE A 373 0.47 6.71 -2.00
N PRO A 374 1.58 7.26 -1.48
CA PRO A 374 1.85 8.70 -1.53
C PRO A 374 1.84 9.28 -2.96
N TYR A 375 2.07 8.47 -4.00
CA TYR A 375 1.99 8.94 -5.38
C TYR A 375 0.58 9.35 -5.81
N ALA A 376 -0.47 9.00 -5.06
CA ALA A 376 -1.82 9.57 -5.24
C ALA A 376 -1.83 11.10 -5.08
N LEU A 377 -0.89 11.66 -4.32
CA LEU A 377 -0.70 13.12 -4.16
C LEU A 377 0.07 13.76 -5.31
N ARG A 378 0.45 12.97 -6.33
CA ARG A 378 1.19 13.39 -7.53
C ARG A 378 2.51 14.13 -7.26
N PRO A 379 3.39 13.63 -6.36
CA PRO A 379 4.75 14.15 -6.25
C PRO A 379 5.56 13.84 -7.53
N PRO A 380 6.73 14.47 -7.71
CA PRO A 380 7.63 14.14 -8.80
C PRO A 380 7.85 12.64 -9.02
N GLY A 381 7.64 12.19 -10.26
CA GLY A 381 7.74 10.78 -10.65
C GLY A 381 6.45 9.95 -10.53
N TYR A 382 5.31 10.55 -10.18
CA TYR A 382 4.02 9.83 -10.20
C TYR A 382 3.66 9.29 -11.58
N GLU A 383 4.10 9.96 -12.66
CA GLU A 383 3.86 9.52 -14.03
C GLU A 383 4.47 8.14 -14.28
N LYS A 384 5.72 7.91 -13.82
CA LYS A 384 6.40 6.61 -13.90
C LYS A 384 5.62 5.51 -13.18
N ILE A 385 5.05 5.83 -12.01
CA ILE A 385 4.31 4.88 -11.17
C ILE A 385 2.97 4.53 -11.82
N PHE A 386 2.20 5.51 -12.29
CA PHE A 386 0.91 5.24 -12.91
C PHE A 386 1.04 4.66 -14.34
N ALA A 387 2.12 4.96 -15.06
CA ALA A 387 2.45 4.24 -16.30
C ALA A 387 2.74 2.76 -16.03
N LEU A 388 3.38 2.40 -14.91
CA LEU A 388 3.52 1.00 -14.49
C LEU A 388 2.16 0.36 -14.21
N PHE A 389 1.27 1.05 -13.49
CA PHE A 389 -0.07 0.52 -13.18
C PHE A 389 -1.02 0.46 -14.39
N SER A 390 -0.66 1.02 -15.55
CA SER A 390 -1.46 0.83 -16.77
C SER A 390 -1.36 -0.59 -17.34
N TYR A 391 -0.39 -1.39 -16.90
CA TYR A 391 -0.19 -2.77 -17.34
C TYR A 391 0.17 -3.75 -16.20
N SER A 392 0.02 -3.32 -14.96
CA SER A 392 0.21 -4.15 -13.78
C SER A 392 -0.99 -4.09 -12.85
N ARG A 393 -1.08 -5.09 -11.98
CA ARG A 393 -2.13 -5.23 -11.00
C ARG A 393 -1.70 -4.72 -9.62
N LEU A 394 -2.60 -4.07 -8.91
CA LEU A 394 -2.42 -3.65 -7.53
C LEU A 394 -3.11 -4.64 -6.59
N ILE A 395 -2.39 -5.14 -5.58
CA ILE A 395 -2.94 -5.97 -4.52
C ILE A 395 -2.74 -5.23 -3.20
N ILE A 396 -3.81 -5.02 -2.45
CA ILE A 396 -3.79 -4.34 -1.15
C ILE A 396 -4.33 -5.30 -0.10
N ASP A 397 -3.49 -5.66 0.86
CA ASP A 397 -3.84 -6.55 1.96
C ASP A 397 -3.98 -5.77 3.27
N GLU A 398 -4.89 -6.22 4.13
CA GLU A 398 -5.13 -5.68 5.46
C GLU A 398 -5.38 -4.15 5.49
N VAL A 399 -6.22 -3.64 4.58
CA VAL A 399 -6.53 -2.19 4.49
C VAL A 399 -7.06 -1.59 5.80
N GLN A 400 -7.71 -2.40 6.63
CA GLN A 400 -8.21 -1.98 7.94
C GLN A 400 -7.11 -1.61 8.95
N ALA A 401 -5.86 -2.03 8.70
CA ALA A 401 -4.74 -1.68 9.57
C ALA A 401 -4.20 -0.26 9.31
N TYR A 402 -4.66 0.41 8.25
CA TYR A 402 -4.32 1.80 7.97
C TYR A 402 -5.27 2.75 8.69
N ASP A 403 -4.75 3.89 9.12
CA ASP A 403 -5.57 4.95 9.68
C ASP A 403 -6.45 5.61 8.59
N PRO A 404 -7.54 6.32 8.97
CA PRO A 404 -8.45 6.92 8.00
C PRO A 404 -7.82 7.86 6.97
N LYS A 405 -6.73 8.59 7.32
CA LYS A 405 -6.05 9.48 6.38
C LYS A 405 -5.27 8.68 5.35
N ALA A 406 -4.55 7.65 5.79
CA ALA A 406 -3.88 6.71 4.89
C ALA A 406 -4.88 6.00 3.98
N CYS A 407 -6.04 5.56 4.50
CA CYS A 407 -7.13 5.00 3.71
C CYS A 407 -7.63 5.96 2.62
N ALA A 408 -7.76 7.26 2.90
CA ALA A 408 -8.16 8.25 1.89
C ALA A 408 -7.14 8.35 0.74
N ILE A 409 -5.84 8.28 1.06
CA ILE A 409 -4.76 8.23 0.06
C ILE A 409 -4.83 6.95 -0.75
N ILE A 410 -5.05 5.79 -0.11
CA ILE A 410 -5.22 4.48 -0.77
C ILE A 410 -6.40 4.51 -1.74
N VAL A 411 -7.55 5.01 -1.33
CA VAL A 411 -8.74 5.13 -2.19
C VAL A 411 -8.47 6.05 -3.37
N SER A 412 -7.78 7.18 -3.15
CA SER A 412 -7.35 8.05 -4.24
C SER A 412 -6.35 7.38 -5.19
N PHE A 413 -5.48 6.50 -4.66
CA PHE A 413 -4.55 5.71 -5.46
C PHE A 413 -5.29 4.69 -6.34
N ILE A 414 -6.26 3.98 -5.77
CA ILE A 414 -7.12 3.02 -6.50
C ILE A 414 -7.86 3.72 -7.64
N ASP A 415 -8.42 4.91 -7.40
CA ASP A 415 -9.08 5.72 -8.43
C ASP A 415 -8.14 5.99 -9.62
N TRP A 416 -6.88 6.37 -9.34
CA TRP A 416 -5.88 6.53 -10.39
C TRP A 416 -5.53 5.23 -11.11
N VAL A 417 -5.36 4.11 -10.40
CA VAL A 417 -5.10 2.80 -11.02
C VAL A 417 -6.23 2.44 -12.00
N VAL A 418 -7.49 2.65 -11.61
CA VAL A 418 -8.64 2.40 -12.49
C VAL A 418 -8.69 3.36 -13.67
N LYS A 419 -8.35 4.64 -13.48
CA LYS A 419 -8.23 5.62 -14.59
C LYS A 419 -7.15 5.24 -15.60
N MET A 420 -6.10 4.56 -15.15
CA MET A 420 -5.06 4.01 -16.01
C MET A 420 -5.43 2.65 -16.63
N GLU A 421 -6.66 2.16 -16.42
CA GLU A 421 -7.15 0.83 -16.81
C GLU A 421 -6.46 -0.35 -16.12
N GLY A 422 -5.64 -0.07 -15.11
CA GLY A 422 -5.09 -1.08 -14.22
C GLY A 422 -6.17 -1.77 -13.41
N LYS A 423 -5.79 -2.89 -12.79
CA LYS A 423 -6.69 -3.68 -11.94
C LYS A 423 -6.26 -3.63 -10.49
N PHE A 424 -7.23 -3.64 -9.57
CA PHE A 424 -6.94 -3.79 -8.15
C PHE A 424 -7.67 -5.00 -7.53
N LEU A 425 -7.00 -5.60 -6.55
CA LEU A 425 -7.57 -6.54 -5.59
C LEU A 425 -7.36 -5.95 -4.20
N LEU A 426 -8.45 -5.54 -3.56
CA LEU A 426 -8.46 -5.08 -2.19
C LEU A 426 -8.97 -6.23 -1.32
N MET A 427 -8.18 -6.71 -0.38
CA MET A 427 -8.57 -7.84 0.46
C MET A 427 -8.45 -7.54 1.95
N SER A 428 -9.41 -8.02 2.71
CA SER A 428 -9.52 -7.79 4.15
C SER A 428 -10.33 -8.90 4.82
N ALA A 429 -10.08 -9.15 6.10
CA ALA A 429 -11.02 -9.90 6.94
C ALA A 429 -12.21 -9.05 7.40
N THR A 430 -11.98 -7.75 7.57
CA THR A 430 -12.92 -6.80 8.17
C THR A 430 -12.84 -5.49 7.38
N MET A 431 -13.53 -5.45 6.23
CA MET A 431 -13.46 -4.33 5.31
C MET A 431 -14.08 -3.07 5.95
N PRO A 432 -13.34 -1.97 6.13
CA PRO A 432 -13.93 -0.75 6.65
C PRO A 432 -14.97 -0.21 5.68
N TYR A 433 -16.21 -0.04 6.15
CA TYR A 433 -17.33 0.42 5.31
C TYR A 433 -17.03 1.74 4.58
N TYR A 434 -16.38 2.69 5.26
CA TYR A 434 -16.03 3.98 4.66
C TYR A 434 -15.05 3.83 3.48
N VAL A 435 -14.12 2.86 3.52
CA VAL A 435 -13.20 2.59 2.39
C VAL A 435 -14.00 2.07 1.20
N LYS A 436 -14.83 1.06 1.42
CA LYS A 436 -15.68 0.46 0.38
C LYS A 436 -16.57 1.51 -0.29
N ARG A 437 -17.27 2.32 0.52
CA ARG A 437 -18.15 3.40 0.04
C ARG A 437 -17.41 4.44 -0.79
N GLU A 438 -16.23 4.89 -0.34
CA GLU A 438 -15.46 5.88 -1.10
C GLU A 438 -14.90 5.31 -2.40
N ILE A 439 -14.60 4.01 -2.47
CA ILE A 439 -14.29 3.32 -3.73
C ILE A 439 -15.51 3.31 -4.64
N GLU A 440 -16.66 2.84 -4.15
CA GLU A 440 -17.95 2.82 -4.88
C GLU A 440 -18.27 4.17 -5.51
N ASN A 441 -18.17 5.25 -4.73
CA ASN A 441 -18.41 6.63 -5.16
C ASN A 441 -17.48 7.08 -6.28
N ARG A 442 -16.19 6.73 -6.20
CA ARG A 442 -15.16 7.24 -7.15
C ARG A 442 -15.09 6.45 -8.44
N ILE A 443 -15.27 5.13 -8.37
CA ILE A 443 -15.15 4.25 -9.55
C ILE A 443 -16.50 3.76 -10.08
N SER A 444 -17.62 4.28 -9.56
CA SER A 444 -18.99 3.97 -10.00
C SER A 444 -19.29 2.48 -10.03
N ASN A 445 -18.97 1.78 -8.93
CA ASN A 445 -19.17 0.32 -8.77
C ASN A 445 -18.50 -0.56 -9.84
N LYS A 446 -17.40 -0.10 -10.45
CA LYS A 446 -16.58 -0.89 -11.39
C LYS A 446 -15.69 -1.93 -10.68
N PHE A 447 -16.26 -2.71 -9.77
CA PHE A 447 -15.61 -3.84 -9.09
C PHE A 447 -16.61 -4.95 -8.77
N GLU A 448 -16.09 -6.15 -8.53
CA GLU A 448 -16.84 -7.30 -8.03
C GLU A 448 -16.52 -7.51 -6.55
N GLU A 449 -17.55 -7.68 -5.73
CA GLU A 449 -17.38 -8.05 -4.33
C GLU A 449 -17.51 -9.56 -4.18
N ILE A 450 -16.46 -10.18 -3.62
CA ILE A 450 -16.47 -11.58 -3.22
C ILE A 450 -16.45 -11.60 -1.70
N ASN A 451 -17.60 -11.88 -1.10
CA ASN A 451 -17.76 -11.94 0.34
C ASN A 451 -17.93 -13.40 0.79
N VAL A 452 -16.83 -14.01 1.21
CA VAL A 452 -16.80 -15.42 1.61
C VAL A 452 -17.66 -15.65 2.85
N TYR A 453 -17.78 -14.68 3.75
CA TYR A 453 -18.65 -14.78 4.93
C TYR A 453 -20.11 -14.92 4.55
N GLU A 454 -20.58 -14.16 3.57
CA GLU A 454 -21.97 -14.25 3.09
C GLU A 454 -22.20 -15.50 2.23
N GLU A 455 -21.25 -15.87 1.35
CA GLU A 455 -21.35 -17.09 0.53
C GLU A 455 -21.45 -18.38 1.37
N LYS A 456 -20.80 -18.40 2.54
CA LYS A 456 -20.78 -19.57 3.46
C LYS A 456 -21.38 -19.25 4.83
N LYS A 457 -22.38 -18.36 4.88
CA LYS A 457 -23.02 -17.88 6.11
C LYS A 457 -23.41 -19.01 7.07
N GLU A 458 -24.10 -20.03 6.55
CA GLU A 458 -24.59 -21.16 7.35
C GLU A 458 -23.47 -22.02 7.94
N ASP A 459 -22.32 -22.10 7.27
CA ASP A 459 -21.16 -22.80 7.80
C ASP A 459 -20.52 -21.96 8.89
N PHE A 460 -20.31 -20.66 8.67
CA PHE A 460 -19.68 -19.77 9.64
C PHE A 460 -20.49 -19.54 10.93
N LYS A 461 -21.82 -19.61 10.84
CA LYS A 461 -22.71 -19.57 12.03
C LYS A 461 -22.53 -20.76 12.97
N LYS A 462 -22.02 -21.89 12.48
CA LYS A 462 -21.79 -23.11 13.29
C LYS A 462 -20.43 -23.12 13.98
N ILE A 463 -19.55 -22.17 13.66
CA ILE A 463 -18.15 -22.17 14.11
C ILE A 463 -17.99 -21.28 15.34
N TYR A 464 -18.02 -21.87 16.53
CA TYR A 464 -17.85 -21.15 17.79
C TYR A 464 -16.48 -21.40 18.41
N LYS A 465 -15.53 -20.50 18.16
CA LYS A 465 -14.15 -20.60 18.70
C LYS A 465 -13.92 -19.79 19.96
N HIS A 466 -14.67 -18.70 20.14
CA HIS A 466 -14.36 -17.70 21.15
C HIS A 466 -15.55 -17.49 22.08
N LYS A 467 -15.31 -17.78 23.36
CA LYS A 467 -16.17 -17.41 24.47
C LYS A 467 -15.45 -16.31 25.24
N LEU A 468 -16.00 -15.11 25.15
CA LEU A 468 -15.45 -13.88 25.69
C LEU A 468 -15.94 -13.70 27.11
N LYS A 469 -15.09 -13.13 27.97
CA LYS A 469 -15.45 -12.66 29.30
C LYS A 469 -14.90 -11.26 29.50
N ILE A 470 -15.79 -10.29 29.70
CA ILE A 470 -15.41 -8.90 30.00
C ILE A 470 -15.17 -8.78 31.51
N LYS A 471 -14.03 -8.20 31.91
CA LYS A 471 -13.73 -7.89 33.30
C LYS A 471 -13.37 -6.42 33.43
N VAL A 472 -14.18 -5.70 34.20
CA VAL A 472 -13.88 -4.33 34.61
C VAL A 472 -12.97 -4.40 35.84
N ILE A 473 -11.74 -3.91 35.70
CA ILE A 473 -10.68 -4.08 36.71
C ILE A 473 -10.07 -2.73 37.09
N GLU A 474 -9.50 -2.66 38.30
CA GLU A 474 -8.60 -1.57 38.66
C GLU A 474 -7.29 -1.69 37.85
N ASN A 475 -6.63 -0.57 37.60
CA ASN A 475 -5.46 -0.51 36.72
C ASN A 475 -4.29 -1.43 37.14
N GLU A 476 -4.17 -1.72 38.43
CA GLU A 476 -3.08 -2.56 38.96
C GLU A 476 -3.41 -4.06 38.97
N ASP A 477 -4.66 -4.40 38.69
CA ASP A 477 -5.32 -5.63 39.15
C ASP A 477 -5.51 -6.66 38.02
N LYS A 478 -4.56 -6.69 37.07
CA LYS A 478 -4.57 -7.49 35.83
C LYS A 478 -4.46 -9.01 36.02
N LYS A 479 -4.99 -9.54 37.13
CA LYS A 479 -5.20 -10.96 37.45
C LYS A 479 -4.05 -11.86 36.99
N ILE A 480 -2.81 -11.47 37.32
CA ILE A 480 -1.58 -12.18 36.97
C ILE A 480 -1.65 -13.66 37.35
N ASP A 481 -2.26 -13.96 38.51
CA ASP A 481 -2.38 -15.31 39.02
C ASP A 481 -3.27 -16.18 38.12
N GLU A 482 -4.32 -15.62 37.51
CA GLU A 482 -5.19 -16.32 36.55
C GLU A 482 -4.44 -16.70 35.26
N ILE A 483 -3.54 -15.83 34.79
CA ILE A 483 -2.69 -16.09 33.61
C ILE A 483 -1.74 -17.27 33.90
N ILE A 484 -1.08 -17.23 35.06
CA ILE A 484 -0.15 -18.28 35.50
C ILE A 484 -0.89 -19.60 35.67
N ASP A 485 -2.08 -19.60 36.27
CA ASP A 485 -2.88 -20.81 36.49
C ASP A 485 -3.30 -21.48 35.17
N LYS A 486 -3.67 -20.69 34.15
CA LYS A 486 -3.98 -21.22 32.81
C LYS A 486 -2.73 -21.85 32.20
N ALA A 487 -1.58 -21.19 32.28
CA ALA A 487 -0.33 -21.74 31.77
C ALA A 487 0.10 -23.01 32.52
N LYS A 488 -0.03 -23.06 33.85
CA LYS A 488 0.25 -24.26 34.67
C LYS A 488 -0.62 -25.47 34.29
N LYS A 489 -1.80 -25.24 33.74
CA LYS A 489 -2.68 -26.29 33.17
C LYS A 489 -2.25 -26.73 31.75
N GLY A 490 -1.04 -26.39 31.32
CA GLY A 490 -0.49 -26.77 30.02
C GLY A 490 -1.01 -25.96 28.84
N LYS A 491 -1.68 -24.82 29.08
CA LYS A 491 -2.20 -23.95 28.01
C LYS A 491 -1.14 -22.97 27.52
N SER A 492 -1.19 -22.68 26.23
CA SER A 492 -0.49 -21.54 25.63
C SER A 492 -1.33 -20.27 25.82
N VAL A 493 -0.77 -19.29 26.51
CA VAL A 493 -1.49 -18.07 26.91
C VAL A 493 -0.91 -16.86 26.18
N LEU A 494 -1.79 -16.09 25.56
CA LEU A 494 -1.46 -14.84 24.88
C LEU A 494 -1.96 -13.65 25.70
N VAL A 495 -1.10 -12.67 25.94
CA VAL A 495 -1.42 -11.45 26.70
C VAL A 495 -1.12 -10.24 25.83
N ILE A 496 -2.14 -9.50 25.39
CA ILE A 496 -2.00 -8.36 24.48
C ILE A 496 -2.38 -7.06 25.16
N LEU A 497 -1.42 -6.15 25.27
CA LEU A 497 -1.62 -4.84 25.91
C LEU A 497 -1.41 -3.72 24.89
N ASN A 498 -2.12 -2.60 25.06
CA ASN A 498 -2.13 -1.55 24.06
C ASN A 498 -0.86 -0.67 24.10
N THR A 499 -0.07 -0.73 25.18
CA THR A 499 1.16 0.07 25.31
C THR A 499 2.38 -0.78 25.66
N VAL A 500 3.54 -0.38 25.12
CA VAL A 500 4.82 -1.06 25.37
C VAL A 500 5.20 -1.06 26.85
N LYS A 501 4.99 0.07 27.53
CA LYS A 501 5.30 0.24 28.96
C LYS A 501 4.54 -0.79 29.81
N GLU A 502 3.27 -0.98 29.49
CA GLU A 502 2.42 -1.90 30.23
C GLU A 502 2.76 -3.36 29.91
N ALA A 503 3.10 -3.69 28.66
CA ALA A 503 3.58 -5.02 28.27
C ALA A 503 4.84 -5.41 29.05
N GLN A 504 5.81 -4.48 29.17
CA GLN A 504 7.02 -4.67 29.97
C GLN A 504 6.69 -4.89 31.46
N LYS A 505 5.82 -4.05 32.03
CA LYS A 505 5.40 -4.18 33.44
C LYS A 505 4.77 -5.53 33.74
N ILE A 506 3.87 -6.02 32.88
CA ILE A 506 3.19 -7.30 33.09
C ILE A 506 4.15 -8.48 32.87
N TYR A 507 5.05 -8.38 31.90
CA TYR A 507 6.10 -9.37 31.68
C TYR A 507 6.98 -9.56 32.93
N GLU A 508 7.46 -8.48 33.53
CA GLU A 508 8.28 -8.54 34.75
C GLU A 508 7.49 -9.16 35.92
N LYS A 509 6.25 -8.72 36.16
CA LYS A 509 5.38 -9.30 37.21
C LYS A 509 5.14 -10.80 37.01
N LEU A 510 4.98 -11.25 35.77
CA LEU A 510 4.83 -12.67 35.45
C LEU A 510 6.12 -13.44 35.74
N LYS A 511 7.30 -12.89 35.41
CA LYS A 511 8.61 -13.50 35.70
C LYS A 511 8.93 -13.55 37.20
N GLU A 512 8.43 -12.60 37.97
CA GLU A 512 8.59 -12.56 39.44
C GLU A 512 7.74 -13.64 40.11
N LYS A 513 6.48 -13.82 39.68
CA LYS A 513 5.52 -14.75 40.30
C LYS A 513 5.58 -16.19 39.77
N ALA A 514 6.11 -16.41 38.57
CA ALA A 514 6.13 -17.74 37.96
C ALA A 514 7.20 -18.65 38.57
N ASP A 515 6.85 -19.93 38.74
CA ASP A 515 7.77 -20.98 39.17
C ASP A 515 8.89 -21.19 38.13
N CYS A 516 10.01 -21.81 38.54
CA CYS A 516 11.22 -21.97 37.71
C CYS A 516 10.94 -22.64 36.35
N SER A 517 9.99 -23.57 36.27
CA SER A 517 9.61 -24.26 35.03
C SER A 517 8.92 -23.35 34.02
N LEU A 518 8.00 -22.49 34.49
CA LEU A 518 7.25 -21.57 33.63
C LEU A 518 8.05 -20.30 33.33
N LYS A 519 8.93 -19.87 34.25
CA LYS A 519 9.73 -18.65 34.10
C LYS A 519 10.52 -18.63 32.79
N ASN A 520 11.05 -19.76 32.33
CA ASN A 520 11.78 -19.83 31.05
C ASN A 520 10.87 -19.87 29.81
N LYS A 521 9.56 -20.05 29.99
CA LYS A 521 8.53 -20.13 28.92
C LYS A 521 7.62 -18.89 28.88
N ILE A 522 8.11 -17.76 29.41
CA ILE A 522 7.46 -16.45 29.32
C ILE A 522 8.27 -15.57 28.36
N PHE A 523 7.59 -15.11 27.31
CA PHE A 523 8.16 -14.36 26.19
C PHE A 523 7.55 -12.94 26.13
N LEU A 524 8.30 -12.00 25.54
CA LEU A 524 7.88 -10.61 25.34
C LEU A 524 8.25 -10.15 23.92
N ILE A 525 7.26 -9.58 23.23
CA ILE A 525 7.43 -8.94 21.91
C ILE A 525 6.72 -7.58 21.82
N HIS A 526 7.42 -6.58 21.29
CA HIS A 526 6.90 -5.22 21.06
C HIS A 526 7.80 -4.48 20.07
N SER A 527 7.41 -3.29 19.61
CA SER A 527 8.16 -2.53 18.59
C SER A 527 9.50 -1.94 19.06
N ARG A 528 9.73 -1.77 20.38
CA ARG A 528 10.95 -1.15 20.94
C ARG A 528 12.12 -2.13 21.17
N PHE A 529 12.44 -2.96 20.17
CA PHE A 529 13.65 -3.80 20.15
C PHE A 529 14.60 -3.33 19.06
N THR A 530 15.90 -3.61 19.19
CA THR A 530 16.81 -3.50 18.05
C THR A 530 16.38 -4.48 16.95
N LEU A 531 16.74 -4.23 15.69
CA LEU A 531 16.37 -5.13 14.59
C LEU A 531 16.85 -6.57 14.84
N GLU A 532 18.09 -6.72 15.31
CA GLU A 532 18.69 -8.02 15.63
C GLU A 532 17.92 -8.73 16.76
N ASP A 533 17.62 -8.04 17.87
CA ASP A 533 16.86 -8.61 18.98
C ASP A 533 15.44 -9.00 18.57
N ARG A 534 14.80 -8.15 17.75
CA ARG A 534 13.46 -8.40 17.26
C ARG A 534 13.42 -9.65 16.40
N ARG A 535 14.38 -9.80 15.47
CA ARG A 535 14.48 -11.00 14.62
C ARG A 535 14.72 -12.26 15.44
N LYS A 536 15.66 -12.25 16.40
CA LYS A 536 15.90 -13.39 17.31
C LYS A 536 14.62 -13.77 18.05
N LYS A 537 13.88 -12.79 18.57
CA LYS A 537 12.62 -13.02 19.27
C LYS A 537 11.51 -13.54 18.35
N GLU A 538 11.30 -12.92 17.20
CA GLU A 538 10.27 -13.30 16.23
C GLU A 538 10.54 -14.70 15.66
N VAL A 539 11.70 -14.90 15.03
CA VAL A 539 12.02 -16.10 14.23
C VAL A 539 12.54 -17.25 15.09
N GLU A 540 13.43 -16.99 16.06
CA GLU A 540 14.11 -18.08 16.77
C GLU A 540 13.34 -18.57 17.99
N LEU A 541 12.48 -17.74 18.58
CA LEU A 541 11.76 -18.04 19.82
C LEU A 541 10.25 -18.15 19.57
N ILE A 542 9.60 -17.07 19.10
CA ILE A 542 8.13 -17.03 19.08
C ILE A 542 7.55 -17.89 17.96
N GLU A 543 8.09 -17.82 16.74
CA GLU A 543 7.63 -18.66 15.62
C GLU A 543 7.87 -20.15 15.86
N LYS A 544 8.84 -20.55 16.71
CA LYS A 544 9.03 -21.96 17.07
C LYS A 544 8.06 -22.38 18.17
N GLU A 545 7.96 -21.58 19.23
CA GLU A 545 7.19 -21.91 20.42
C GLU A 545 5.68 -21.79 20.20
N PHE A 546 5.24 -20.84 19.39
CA PHE A 546 3.81 -20.56 19.13
C PHE A 546 3.40 -20.83 17.69
N LYS A 547 4.22 -21.59 16.93
CA LYS A 547 3.94 -21.93 15.53
C LYS A 547 2.54 -22.52 15.35
N ASN A 548 1.98 -22.38 14.17
CA ASN A 548 0.89 -23.23 13.72
C ASN A 548 1.42 -24.35 12.80
N PRO A 549 1.33 -25.64 13.19
CA PRO A 549 0.72 -26.17 14.40
C PRO A 549 1.59 -26.05 15.67
N LYS A 550 0.96 -25.81 16.82
CA LYS A 550 1.68 -25.63 18.09
C LYS A 550 2.39 -26.92 18.53
N PRO A 551 3.67 -26.86 18.95
CA PRO A 551 4.38 -27.99 19.53
C PRO A 551 3.93 -28.20 20.99
N GLU A 552 3.60 -29.45 21.33
CA GLU A 552 3.20 -30.05 22.63
C GLU A 552 2.27 -29.22 23.57
N ASN A 553 1.53 -29.91 24.46
CA ASN A 553 0.71 -29.24 25.48
C ASN A 553 1.58 -28.76 26.66
N GLU A 554 2.52 -27.87 26.38
CA GLU A 554 3.37 -27.26 27.40
C GLU A 554 2.90 -25.84 27.75
N GLY A 555 2.83 -25.55 29.04
CA GLY A 555 2.45 -24.24 29.57
C GLY A 555 3.44 -23.15 29.16
N LYS A 556 2.96 -22.13 28.45
CA LYS A 556 3.77 -20.99 27.96
C LYS A 556 2.96 -19.72 27.89
N ILE A 557 3.63 -18.57 28.01
CA ILE A 557 3.00 -17.25 28.01
C ILE A 557 3.73 -16.33 27.03
N LEU A 558 3.00 -15.70 26.11
CA LEU A 558 3.51 -14.64 25.25
C LEU A 558 2.84 -13.32 25.64
N VAL A 559 3.63 -12.37 26.13
CA VAL A 559 3.22 -10.98 26.33
C VAL A 559 3.56 -10.19 25.08
N ALA A 560 2.60 -9.46 24.54
CA ALA A 560 2.76 -8.74 23.28
C ALA A 560 2.03 -7.38 23.29
N THR A 561 2.41 -6.53 22.35
CA THR A 561 1.58 -5.40 21.90
C THR A 561 0.91 -5.72 20.55
N GLN A 562 0.37 -4.73 19.86
CA GLN A 562 -0.29 -4.86 18.56
C GLN A 562 0.59 -5.47 17.45
N VAL A 563 1.90 -5.60 17.67
CA VAL A 563 2.84 -6.17 16.70
C VAL A 563 2.52 -7.60 16.26
N ILE A 564 1.70 -8.34 17.03
CA ILE A 564 1.26 -9.69 16.69
C ILE A 564 -0.10 -9.75 15.99
N GLU A 565 -0.82 -8.61 15.90
CA GLU A 565 -2.12 -8.53 15.23
C GLU A 565 -1.99 -8.84 13.74
N VAL A 566 -0.84 -8.54 13.15
CA VAL A 566 -0.53 -8.77 11.74
C VAL A 566 0.75 -9.58 11.62
N SER A 567 0.88 -10.38 10.56
CA SER A 567 2.06 -11.17 10.17
C SER A 567 2.43 -12.39 11.02
N LEU A 568 2.38 -12.40 12.34
CA LEU A 568 2.90 -13.57 13.07
C LEU A 568 1.96 -14.79 13.03
N ASP A 569 2.50 -15.96 12.67
CA ASP A 569 1.75 -17.23 12.62
C ASP A 569 1.59 -17.88 14.01
N ILE A 570 0.91 -17.15 14.90
CA ILE A 570 0.69 -17.56 16.28
C ILE A 570 -0.63 -18.35 16.41
N ASP A 571 -0.58 -19.46 17.17
CA ASP A 571 -1.73 -20.24 17.64
C ASP A 571 -1.67 -20.44 19.16
N ALA A 572 -2.55 -19.77 19.89
CA ALA A 572 -2.67 -19.84 21.35
C ALA A 572 -4.01 -20.47 21.79
N ASP A 573 -4.08 -20.93 23.04
CA ASP A 573 -5.30 -21.50 23.63
C ASP A 573 -6.18 -20.46 24.32
N VAL A 574 -5.56 -19.46 24.94
CA VAL A 574 -6.24 -18.46 25.77
C VAL A 574 -5.68 -17.07 25.45
N LEU A 575 -6.55 -16.08 25.35
CA LEU A 575 -6.19 -14.67 25.18
C LEU A 575 -6.63 -13.86 26.38
N PHE A 576 -5.72 -13.07 26.92
CA PHE A 576 -5.99 -11.93 27.79
C PHE A 576 -5.64 -10.66 27.02
N THR A 577 -6.57 -9.72 26.90
CA THR A 577 -6.35 -8.50 26.14
C THR A 577 -6.97 -7.30 26.83
N GLU A 578 -6.34 -6.13 26.71
CA GLU A 578 -7.06 -4.88 26.95
C GLU A 578 -8.16 -4.67 25.91
N ILE A 579 -9.19 -3.91 26.28
CA ILE A 579 -10.19 -3.45 25.30
C ILE A 579 -9.51 -2.67 24.18
N CYS A 580 -10.00 -2.90 22.97
CA CYS A 580 -9.58 -2.29 21.73
C CYS A 580 -10.80 -2.22 20.80
N PRO A 581 -10.72 -1.47 19.69
CA PRO A 581 -11.73 -1.49 18.65
C PRO A 581 -12.05 -2.92 18.17
N LEU A 582 -13.29 -3.17 17.72
CA LEU A 582 -13.77 -4.53 17.38
C LEU A 582 -12.95 -5.22 16.29
N ASP A 583 -12.52 -4.47 15.28
CA ASP A 583 -11.65 -4.95 14.21
C ASP A 583 -10.30 -5.45 14.74
N ALA A 584 -9.65 -4.68 15.60
CA ALA A 584 -8.42 -5.09 16.29
C ALA A 584 -8.66 -6.29 17.21
N LEU A 585 -9.77 -6.29 17.96
CA LEU A 585 -10.14 -7.40 18.86
C LEU A 585 -10.30 -8.71 18.09
N ILE A 586 -10.94 -8.67 16.91
CA ILE A 586 -11.13 -9.86 16.07
C ILE A 586 -9.81 -10.35 15.49
N GLN A 587 -8.90 -9.46 15.12
CA GLN A 587 -7.54 -9.84 14.71
C GLN A 587 -6.77 -10.52 15.85
N ARG A 588 -6.88 -10.00 17.08
CA ARG A 588 -6.31 -10.63 18.28
C ARG A 588 -6.90 -12.02 18.53
N MET A 589 -8.22 -12.16 18.43
CA MET A 589 -8.91 -13.45 18.56
C MET A 589 -8.52 -14.44 17.45
N GLY A 590 -8.18 -13.96 16.26
CA GLY A 590 -7.67 -14.78 15.15
C GLY A 590 -6.36 -15.51 15.44
N ARG A 591 -5.66 -15.17 16.53
CA ARG A 591 -4.46 -15.87 17.04
C ARG A 591 -4.78 -16.95 18.08
N VAL A 592 -6.06 -17.19 18.37
CA VAL A 592 -6.54 -18.19 19.34
C VAL A 592 -7.32 -19.28 18.61
N LEU A 593 -6.94 -20.55 18.81
CA LEU A 593 -7.55 -21.72 18.17
C LEU A 593 -7.60 -21.61 16.63
N ARG A 594 -6.45 -21.35 16.01
CA ARG A 594 -6.35 -20.99 14.59
C ARG A 594 -6.64 -22.16 13.61
N ARG A 595 -6.54 -23.41 14.07
CA ARG A 595 -6.77 -24.65 13.29
C ARG A 595 -8.27 -24.91 13.06
N TYR A 596 -8.81 -24.59 11.87
CA TYR A 596 -10.19 -24.98 11.52
C TYR A 596 -10.36 -25.55 10.09
N PHE A 597 -9.40 -25.38 9.17
CA PHE A 597 -9.59 -25.76 7.76
C PHE A 597 -9.27 -27.20 7.39
N ASP A 598 -8.66 -27.97 8.30
CA ASP A 598 -8.65 -29.43 8.20
C ASP A 598 -9.80 -29.94 9.07
N GLU A 599 -10.67 -30.78 8.51
CA GLU A 599 -11.93 -31.34 9.07
C GLU A 599 -11.80 -32.10 10.42
N LYS A 600 -10.68 -31.93 11.15
CA LYS A 600 -10.28 -32.72 12.33
C LYS A 600 -9.78 -31.94 13.53
N VAL A 601 -10.04 -30.63 13.68
CA VAL A 601 -9.71 -29.95 14.95
C VAL A 601 -10.94 -29.56 15.75
N ILE A 602 -11.39 -30.57 16.50
CA ILE A 602 -12.22 -30.48 17.69
C ILE A 602 -11.37 -29.82 18.77
N ASN A 603 -11.53 -28.52 18.95
CA ASN A 603 -11.42 -27.92 20.27
C ASN A 603 -12.59 -26.96 20.34
N GLU A 604 -13.80 -27.50 20.48
CA GLU A 604 -14.82 -26.70 21.17
C GLU A 604 -14.18 -26.29 22.50
N PRO A 605 -14.10 -24.99 22.81
CA PRO A 605 -13.72 -24.60 24.15
C PRO A 605 -14.65 -25.35 25.10
N ASP A 606 -14.07 -26.06 26.06
CA ASP A 606 -14.79 -26.75 27.14
C ASP A 606 -15.97 -25.85 27.56
N GLU A 607 -17.22 -26.27 27.29
CA GLU A 607 -18.40 -25.38 27.21
C GLU A 607 -18.56 -24.48 28.46
N SER A 608 -17.98 -24.96 29.57
CA SER A 608 -17.92 -24.32 30.88
C SER A 608 -17.03 -23.07 30.98
N ASN A 609 -15.99 -22.86 30.15
CA ASN A 609 -14.94 -21.85 30.41
C ASN A 609 -14.65 -20.88 29.26
N ALA A 610 -14.56 -19.58 29.57
CA ALA A 610 -14.09 -18.55 28.64
C ALA A 610 -12.62 -18.76 28.25
N ASN A 611 -12.31 -18.48 26.98
CA ASN A 611 -10.95 -18.52 26.41
C ASN A 611 -10.46 -17.15 25.91
N VAL A 612 -11.31 -16.13 25.91
CA VAL A 612 -10.92 -14.74 25.63
C VAL A 612 -11.34 -13.86 26.81
N PHE A 613 -10.40 -13.20 27.44
CA PHE A 613 -10.62 -12.31 28.58
C PHE A 613 -10.30 -10.87 28.15
N ILE A 614 -11.29 -9.99 28.25
CA ILE A 614 -11.17 -8.58 27.88
C ILE A 614 -11.12 -7.75 29.16
N TRP A 615 -10.01 -7.05 29.37
CA TRP A 615 -9.85 -6.12 30.49
C TRP A 615 -10.27 -4.72 30.08
N VAL A 616 -11.19 -4.17 30.88
CA VAL A 616 -11.60 -2.77 30.81
C VAL A 616 -11.13 -2.09 32.09
N LEU A 617 -10.24 -1.13 31.95
CA LEU A 617 -9.70 -0.36 33.07
C LEU A 617 -10.73 0.69 33.52
N LYS A 618 -11.04 0.78 34.82
CA LYS A 618 -12.08 1.70 35.31
C LYS A 618 -11.85 3.17 34.96
N ASP A 619 -10.62 3.66 35.11
CA ASP A 619 -10.33 5.09 34.97
C ASP A 619 -10.07 5.52 33.52
N SER A 620 -9.59 4.60 32.69
CA SER A 620 -9.02 4.93 31.37
C SER A 620 -9.49 4.05 30.23
N LEU A 621 -10.34 3.05 30.50
CA LEU A 621 -10.73 1.93 29.64
C LEU A 621 -9.57 1.02 29.24
N GLU A 622 -8.42 1.58 28.88
CA GLU A 622 -7.20 0.87 28.46
C GLU A 622 -5.91 1.64 28.83
N SER A 623 -4.73 1.03 28.65
CA SER A 623 -3.46 1.58 29.15
C SER A 623 -2.94 2.83 28.42
N GLY A 624 -3.36 3.04 27.17
CA GLY A 624 -3.07 4.22 26.36
C GLY A 624 -3.89 5.47 26.72
N ASN A 625 -4.98 5.31 27.49
CA ASN A 625 -5.88 6.37 27.94
C ASN A 625 -6.27 7.36 26.82
N GLY A 626 -6.76 6.85 25.70
CA GLY A 626 -7.22 7.69 24.58
C GLY A 626 -6.13 8.06 23.57
N ARG A 627 -4.84 7.76 23.85
CA ARG A 627 -3.73 8.06 22.93
C ARG A 627 -3.50 6.98 21.88
N VAL A 628 -3.88 5.75 22.19
CA VAL A 628 -3.75 4.60 21.27
C VAL A 628 -5.04 4.42 20.48
N TYR A 629 -6.18 4.40 21.18
CA TYR A 629 -7.51 4.32 20.59
C TYR A 629 -8.41 5.40 21.17
N GLU A 630 -9.27 6.00 20.36
CA GLU A 630 -10.26 6.96 20.82
C GLU A 630 -11.25 6.31 21.80
N LYS A 631 -11.52 6.97 22.93
CA LYS A 631 -12.40 6.40 23.98
C LYS A 631 -13.80 6.10 23.47
N GLU A 632 -14.31 6.94 22.57
CA GLU A 632 -15.63 6.80 21.96
C GLU A 632 -15.74 5.46 21.20
N LEU A 633 -14.71 5.12 20.41
CA LEU A 633 -14.64 3.87 19.66
C LEU A 633 -14.57 2.64 20.60
N LEU A 634 -13.86 2.73 21.73
CA LEU A 634 -13.83 1.67 22.74
C LEU A 634 -15.20 1.46 23.38
N LYS A 635 -15.89 2.54 23.72
CA LYS A 635 -17.25 2.52 24.28
C LYS A 635 -18.26 1.91 23.31
N LEU A 636 -18.21 2.30 22.04
CA LEU A 636 -19.04 1.69 20.99
C LEU A 636 -18.74 0.20 20.83
N SER A 637 -17.47 -0.20 20.88
CA SER A 637 -17.06 -1.61 20.83
C SER A 637 -17.67 -2.42 21.98
N LEU A 638 -17.64 -1.88 23.19
CA LEU A 638 -18.25 -2.50 24.37
C LEU A 638 -19.79 -2.56 24.28
N ALA A 639 -20.42 -1.52 23.75
CA ALA A 639 -21.87 -1.48 23.56
C ALA A 639 -22.34 -2.56 22.57
N TRP A 640 -21.62 -2.75 21.46
CA TRP A 640 -21.91 -3.80 20.48
C TRP A 640 -21.72 -5.21 21.04
N LEU A 641 -20.66 -5.43 21.83
CA LEU A 641 -20.47 -6.68 22.57
C LEU A 641 -21.63 -6.94 23.55
N TRP A 642 -22.09 -5.91 24.26
CA TRP A 642 -23.29 -6.02 25.10
C TRP A 642 -24.53 -6.38 24.28
N LYS A 643 -24.78 -5.72 23.14
CA LYS A 643 -25.94 -6.03 22.30
C LYS A 643 -25.96 -7.50 21.87
N LYS A 644 -24.81 -8.02 21.43
CA LYS A 644 -24.66 -9.44 21.05
C LYS A 644 -24.90 -10.43 22.20
N SER A 645 -24.69 -10.00 23.44
CA SER A 645 -24.97 -10.82 24.63
C SER A 645 -26.47 -10.96 24.91
N GLN A 646 -27.27 -9.97 24.50
CA GLN A 646 -28.71 -9.95 24.74
C GLN A 646 -29.46 -10.68 23.62
N GLU A 647 -29.09 -10.40 22.37
CA GLU A 647 -29.82 -10.84 21.18
C GLU A 647 -28.85 -11.17 20.02
N GLU A 648 -29.35 -11.73 18.92
CA GLU A 648 -28.58 -11.79 17.67
C GLU A 648 -28.31 -10.37 17.14
N ILE A 649 -27.20 -10.22 16.41
CA ILE A 649 -26.87 -8.95 15.78
C ILE A 649 -27.72 -8.82 14.52
N ASP A 650 -28.72 -7.94 14.55
CA ASP A 650 -29.43 -7.52 13.34
C ASP A 650 -28.48 -6.76 12.41
N ASP A 651 -28.72 -6.86 11.09
CA ASP A 651 -28.03 -6.03 10.12
C ASP A 651 -28.38 -4.55 10.37
N VAL A 652 -27.38 -3.71 10.65
CA VAL A 652 -27.60 -2.26 10.66
C VAL A 652 -27.95 -1.87 9.22
N PRO A 653 -29.08 -1.19 8.98
CA PRO A 653 -29.53 -0.89 7.61
C PRO A 653 -28.44 -0.23 6.76
N ASN A 654 -28.27 -0.69 5.52
CA ASN A 654 -27.17 -0.37 4.58
C ASN A 654 -26.91 1.13 4.32
N ASP A 655 -27.85 2.03 4.64
CA ASP A 655 -27.74 3.48 4.45
C ASP A 655 -26.90 4.20 5.53
N LYS A 656 -25.94 3.51 6.16
CA LYS A 656 -25.10 3.97 7.31
C LYS A 656 -24.49 5.37 7.15
N ALA A 657 -24.24 5.82 5.91
CA ALA A 657 -23.57 7.08 5.58
C ALA A 657 -24.47 8.31 5.44
N ASN A 658 -25.73 8.11 5.06
CA ASN A 658 -26.69 9.18 4.74
C ASN A 658 -27.72 9.38 5.85
N LYS A 659 -27.62 8.58 6.92
CA LYS A 659 -28.46 8.77 8.09
C LYS A 659 -28.17 10.11 8.73
N THR A 660 -29.20 10.93 8.85
CA THR A 660 -29.14 12.14 9.67
C THR A 660 -28.74 11.77 11.10
N LYS A 661 -28.18 12.72 11.86
CA LYS A 661 -27.85 12.52 13.29
C LYS A 661 -29.05 11.95 14.06
N ASP A 662 -30.26 12.33 13.66
CA ASP A 662 -31.53 11.88 14.21
C ASP A 662 -31.83 10.40 13.93
N GLU A 663 -31.53 9.89 12.74
CA GLU A 663 -31.74 8.48 12.39
C GLU A 663 -30.77 7.54 13.12
N LEU A 664 -29.51 7.95 13.30
CA LEU A 664 -28.55 7.22 14.14
C LEU A 664 -28.97 7.23 15.61
N SER A 665 -29.37 8.40 16.13
CA SER A 665 -29.91 8.53 17.48
C SER A 665 -31.12 7.61 17.70
N ASN A 666 -32.05 7.55 16.73
CA ASN A 666 -33.22 6.67 16.80
C ASN A 666 -32.83 5.18 16.82
N PHE A 667 -31.88 4.76 15.99
CA PHE A 667 -31.37 3.39 16.01
C PHE A 667 -30.76 3.03 17.38
N PHE A 668 -29.88 3.88 17.91
CA PHE A 668 -29.27 3.64 19.22
C PHE A 668 -30.31 3.64 20.34
N ASN A 669 -31.31 4.52 20.26
CA ASN A 669 -32.41 4.56 21.22
C ASN A 669 -33.23 3.26 21.21
N GLN A 670 -33.51 2.71 20.03
CA GLN A 670 -34.27 1.48 19.88
C GLN A 670 -33.47 0.26 20.36
N HIS A 671 -32.20 0.14 19.97
CA HIS A 671 -31.44 -1.10 20.16
C HIS A 671 -30.57 -1.13 21.42
N PHE A 672 -30.24 0.02 22.02
CA PHE A 672 -29.30 0.12 23.15
C PHE A 672 -29.90 0.76 24.41
N SER A 673 -31.22 1.03 24.45
CA SER A 673 -31.87 1.60 25.65
C SER A 673 -31.69 0.77 26.92
N GLY A 674 -31.67 -0.56 26.79
CA GLY A 674 -31.42 -1.48 27.91
C GLY A 674 -30.05 -1.33 28.58
N LEU A 675 -29.05 -0.83 27.85
CA LEU A 675 -27.67 -0.65 28.36
C LEU A 675 -27.61 0.44 29.45
N ILE A 676 -28.40 1.49 29.27
CA ILE A 676 -28.42 2.68 30.14
C ILE A 676 -29.52 2.58 31.21
N GLN A 677 -30.63 1.90 30.94
CA GLN A 677 -31.76 1.81 31.89
C GLN A 677 -31.42 1.09 33.20
N SER A 678 -30.42 0.20 33.20
CA SER A 678 -29.89 -0.45 34.42
C SER A 678 -29.32 0.53 35.45
N LEU A 679 -28.79 1.69 35.04
CA LEU A 679 -28.34 2.77 35.94
C LEU A 679 -29.50 3.47 36.67
N GLN A 680 -30.70 3.44 36.08
CA GLN A 680 -31.85 4.18 36.61
C GLN A 680 -32.72 3.33 37.56
N GLY A 681 -32.54 2.01 37.60
CA GLY A 681 -33.28 1.10 38.48
C GLY A 681 -32.91 1.24 39.96
N GLU A 682 -31.62 1.42 40.27
CA GLU A 682 -31.14 1.56 41.66
C GLU A 682 -31.45 2.96 42.24
N ASN A 683 -31.44 4.01 41.40
CA ASN A 683 -31.75 5.38 41.81
C ASN A 683 -33.25 5.69 42.01
N GLN A 684 -34.14 4.71 41.77
CA GLN A 684 -35.61 4.87 41.89
C GLN A 684 -36.20 4.46 43.24
N ALA A 685 -35.44 3.78 44.10
CA ALA A 685 -35.91 3.26 45.39
C ALA A 685 -36.14 4.34 46.46
N GLY A 686 -35.68 5.58 46.25
CA GLY A 686 -35.74 6.65 47.27
C GLY A 686 -36.48 7.95 46.90
N ARG A 687 -37.13 8.07 45.74
CA ARG A 687 -37.65 9.38 45.25
C ARG A 687 -39.17 9.48 45.10
N SER A 688 -39.70 10.67 45.41
CA SER A 688 -41.13 10.98 45.58
C SER A 688 -41.95 10.86 44.28
N LYS A 689 -43.25 10.52 44.40
CA LYS A 689 -44.19 10.34 43.27
C LYS A 689 -44.33 11.59 42.35
N LYS A 690 -44.02 12.80 42.83
CA LYS A 690 -44.05 14.03 42.02
C LYS A 690 -42.84 14.19 41.09
N GLU A 691 -41.67 13.65 41.45
CA GLU A 691 -40.47 13.65 40.58
C GLU A 691 -40.56 12.58 39.47
N LYS A 692 -41.22 11.45 39.76
CA LYS A 692 -41.48 10.38 38.77
C LYS A 692 -42.36 10.85 37.61
N GLY A 693 -43.28 11.79 37.84
CA GLY A 693 -44.15 12.36 36.81
C GLY A 693 -43.49 13.43 35.94
N ARG A 694 -42.61 14.27 36.52
CA ARG A 694 -41.89 15.32 35.78
C ARG A 694 -40.77 14.78 34.87
N ARG A 695 -40.12 13.67 35.24
CA ARG A 695 -39.11 13.02 34.38
C ARG A 695 -39.69 12.15 33.27
N LYS A 696 -40.91 11.61 33.42
CA LYS A 696 -41.57 10.85 32.34
C LYS A 696 -41.79 11.66 31.06
N ASN A 697 -42.00 12.98 31.17
CA ASN A 697 -42.11 13.87 30.01
C ASN A 697 -40.75 14.33 29.44
N ASN A 698 -39.65 14.23 30.21
CA ASN A 698 -38.29 14.52 29.72
C ASN A 698 -37.56 13.27 29.20
N GLN A 699 -38.09 12.06 29.45
CA GLN A 699 -37.49 10.77 29.06
C GLN A 699 -37.63 10.43 27.56
N GLN A 700 -38.44 11.17 26.80
CA GLN A 700 -38.65 10.89 25.37
C GLN A 700 -37.58 11.48 24.43
N ASN A 701 -36.65 12.29 24.93
CA ASN A 701 -35.65 13.02 24.13
C ASN A 701 -34.19 12.84 24.62
N GLU A 702 -33.84 11.73 25.29
CA GLU A 702 -32.44 11.47 25.63
C GLU A 702 -31.75 10.68 24.50
N ASN A 703 -30.68 11.23 23.93
CA ASN A 703 -29.89 10.58 22.89
C ASN A 703 -28.98 9.52 23.54
N ILE A 704 -29.34 8.24 23.41
CA ILE A 704 -28.59 7.12 24.01
C ILE A 704 -27.17 7.01 23.45
N LEU A 705 -26.96 7.39 22.19
CA LEU A 705 -25.62 7.41 21.60
C LEU A 705 -24.70 8.39 22.34
N GLU A 706 -25.18 9.61 22.61
CA GLU A 706 -24.42 10.61 23.38
C GLU A 706 -24.12 10.11 24.80
N LYS A 707 -25.07 9.44 25.46
CA LYS A 707 -24.82 8.83 26.78
C LYS A 707 -23.78 7.72 26.74
N ILE A 708 -23.83 6.85 25.73
CA ILE A 708 -22.84 5.78 25.57
C ILE A 708 -21.44 6.37 25.44
N ILE A 709 -21.29 7.48 24.71
CA ILE A 709 -20.02 8.12 24.40
C ILE A 709 -19.50 8.97 25.58
N GLU A 710 -20.36 9.76 26.22
CA GLU A 710 -19.97 10.73 27.24
C GLU A 710 -19.84 10.11 28.64
N ASP A 711 -20.64 9.09 28.97
CA ASP A 711 -20.69 8.49 30.31
C ASP A 711 -19.82 7.23 30.42
N ASP A 712 -19.17 7.04 31.56
CA ASP A 712 -18.39 5.85 31.91
C ASP A 712 -19.14 4.93 32.90
N GLU A 713 -20.21 5.40 33.56
CA GLU A 713 -20.92 4.65 34.61
C GLU A 713 -21.47 3.32 34.11
N TRP A 714 -22.00 3.30 32.88
CA TRP A 714 -22.60 2.10 32.29
C TRP A 714 -21.57 1.00 32.01
N VAL A 715 -20.28 1.32 31.94
CA VAL A 715 -19.20 0.33 31.70
C VAL A 715 -19.13 -0.67 32.85
N ASN A 716 -19.52 -0.30 34.07
CA ASN A 716 -19.57 -1.26 35.18
C ASN A 716 -20.67 -2.32 34.99
N ASN A 717 -21.73 -2.01 34.23
CA ASN A 717 -22.87 -2.92 34.01
C ASN A 717 -22.51 -4.12 33.13
N ILE A 718 -21.41 -4.03 32.38
CA ILE A 718 -20.92 -5.11 31.51
C ILE A 718 -19.83 -5.96 32.18
N ASN A 719 -19.55 -5.73 33.47
CA ASN A 719 -18.58 -6.53 34.21
C ASN A 719 -19.04 -7.99 34.34
N ASN A 720 -18.12 -8.94 34.09
CA ASN A 720 -18.36 -10.38 34.02
C ASN A 720 -19.33 -10.83 32.92
N LEU A 721 -19.62 -9.97 31.94
CA LEU A 721 -20.43 -10.36 30.78
C LEU A 721 -19.72 -11.48 29.98
N GLU A 722 -20.45 -12.57 29.71
CA GLU A 722 -19.96 -13.68 28.89
C GLU A 722 -20.67 -13.70 27.54
N ILE A 723 -19.90 -13.85 26.46
CA ILE A 723 -20.42 -13.77 25.09
C ILE A 723 -19.83 -14.92 24.28
N LYS A 724 -20.68 -15.68 23.58
CA LYS A 724 -20.24 -16.70 22.62
C LYS A 724 -20.35 -16.09 21.22
N LEU A 725 -19.24 -16.11 20.47
CA LEU A 725 -19.20 -15.58 19.10
C LEU A 725 -18.95 -16.70 18.10
N SER A 726 -19.83 -16.81 17.09
CA SER A 726 -19.53 -17.56 15.88
C SER A 726 -18.55 -16.78 14.99
N GLU A 727 -17.95 -17.42 13.99
CA GLU A 727 -17.15 -16.70 12.99
C GLU A 727 -17.97 -15.68 12.19
N TYR A 728 -19.26 -15.94 11.96
CA TYR A 728 -20.15 -15.00 11.30
C TYR A 728 -20.49 -13.79 12.20
N ASP A 729 -20.69 -14.01 13.51
CA ASP A 729 -20.95 -12.92 14.46
C ASP A 729 -19.79 -11.93 14.51
N LYS A 730 -18.54 -12.41 14.46
CA LYS A 730 -17.36 -11.53 14.43
C LYS A 730 -17.38 -10.63 13.20
N TYR A 731 -17.65 -11.20 12.03
CA TYR A 731 -17.78 -10.43 10.80
C TYR A 731 -18.85 -9.35 10.94
N LYS A 732 -20.05 -9.71 11.43
CA LYS A 732 -21.15 -8.76 11.61
C LYS A 732 -20.87 -7.68 12.65
N LEU A 733 -20.14 -7.98 13.72
CA LEU A 733 -19.72 -6.99 14.73
C LEU A 733 -18.88 -5.85 14.15
N VAL A 734 -18.09 -6.10 13.10
CA VAL A 734 -17.21 -5.08 12.50
C VAL A 734 -17.86 -4.43 11.29
N ASP A 735 -18.66 -5.20 10.55
CA ASP A 735 -19.41 -4.66 9.41
C ASP A 735 -20.45 -3.62 9.87
N ASN A 736 -21.11 -3.86 11.01
CA ASN A 736 -22.08 -2.96 11.65
C ASN A 736 -21.46 -1.77 12.38
#